data_AF-A0A9P6I2C1-F1
#
_entry.id   AF-A0A9P6I2C1-F1
#
_cell.length_a   1.000
_cell.length_b   1.000
_cell.length_c   1.000
_cell.angle_alpha   90.00
_cell.angle_beta   90.00
_cell.angle_gamma   90.00
#
_symmetry.space_group_name_H-M   'P 1'
#
loop_
_entity.id
_entity.type
_entity.pdbx_description
1 polymer ?
#
loop_
_entity_poly.entity_id
_entity_poly.type
_entity_poly.pdbx_seq_one_letter_code
_entity_poly.pdbx_strand_id
1 'polypeptide(L)'
;MGNQDRETFDSSRTSKASSLGLEDLDLEYEPSSSTQTPPEYTPQYDPKKQWPMPLNIVVQVVGSRGDVQPFLALAAALLKCGHRVRIATHPQFSDFVLSSSPKLEFFPVGGDPADLMSYMVESPSLIPKISQIRAGIIQRKRDMYVEMLDGFWRSCVHPDPLTNVPFVADAIIANPPSFAHVHCAQALGIPVHLMFTMPWSSTKAFPHPLANVGYSKADKKTTNFASYAAVEFLTWQGLGDLVNSWRVASLGLETVPNTEGHRLLEVLQVPFTYCWSPSLVPKPSDWGPHIDVSGFFFRDPAPYTPPPDLEKFLADGPPPIYVGFGSIVVGGIEGLMTMVLSAIKATGVRAIISRGWSNLTGEESSDVFYVGDCPHEWLFQQVAAVIHHGGAGTTACGLRYGTPTTIVPFFGDQPFWGAVVAEAGAGPAPIPYRSLTSQKLIHAIQYCLSPEAVTAAKQLAESMRKEDGVQAAVDSFHANLPESKMGCDFFPDQPAALVYGRGKKQVKMCRPVASILVKNGKVERKQLKSYRSKPTNIENQRWDPLTALSAASISTIVKMAGATADIIVKPFEEYKRGSESGDKVEAQAESIRRHSQAPAFAMLPLPGVGVPEGGDAKPTSRPVSSRGEDSSSKPGAMAVAAANGVGKLAGNATKGLLVDIPLAVTEGLRAVPNLYGDQVKKHDAVEGFRSGVSVAGKTFCHDMKGGLTDIFVHTYTGKKEEGALGAAKGLGKGVVSLVTKSTAATFGLVSYPAQGIYRSIWSATNDKTRRSIEDEKLLEGDWMVSMSPSWKMDHAAIVEDFDGLRGTRGG
;
A
#
# COMPACT_ATOMS: atom_id res chain seq x y z
N MET A 1 49.89 -53.57 -47.15
CA MET A 1 48.45 -53.90 -47.11
C MET A 1 47.72 -52.61 -46.76
N GLY A 2 46.86 -51.97 -47.56
CA GLY A 2 46.30 -52.17 -48.88
C GLY A 2 45.09 -51.23 -48.95
N ASN A 3 45.01 -50.40 -50.01
CA ASN A 3 43.92 -49.58 -50.58
C ASN A 3 43.01 -48.75 -49.65
N GLN A 4 42.94 -47.42 -49.80
CA GLN A 4 42.26 -46.65 -50.88
C GLN A 4 40.77 -46.99 -51.03
N ASP A 5 39.92 -46.03 -50.71
CA ASP A 5 38.93 -45.55 -51.67
C ASP A 5 38.70 -44.03 -51.51
N ARG A 6 38.81 -43.36 -52.65
CA ARG A 6 38.50 -41.95 -52.89
C ARG A 6 37.04 -41.88 -53.31
N GLU A 7 36.30 -40.92 -52.77
CA GLU A 7 35.29 -40.21 -53.55
C GLU A 7 35.47 -38.70 -53.40
N THR A 8 35.78 -38.09 -54.54
CA THR A 8 35.77 -36.66 -54.84
C THR A 8 34.34 -36.21 -55.17
N PHE A 9 33.86 -35.15 -54.53
CA PHE A 9 32.72 -34.33 -54.99
C PHE A 9 32.98 -32.88 -54.55
N ASP A 10 33.58 -32.08 -55.41
CA ASP A 10 32.95 -31.20 -56.41
C ASP A 10 32.71 -29.77 -55.86
N SER A 11 33.60 -28.89 -56.33
CA SER A 11 33.61 -27.45 -56.17
C SER A 11 32.56 -26.81 -57.08
N SER A 12 31.30 -26.79 -56.65
CA SER A 12 30.24 -26.09 -57.40
C SER A 12 29.08 -25.57 -56.53
N ARG A 13 29.33 -25.30 -55.24
CA ARG A 13 28.40 -24.56 -54.36
C ARG A 13 29.06 -23.40 -53.61
N THR A 14 29.78 -22.57 -54.36
CA THR A 14 30.21 -21.22 -53.97
C THR A 14 29.67 -20.20 -54.97
N SER A 15 28.35 -20.06 -55.05
CA SER A 15 27.70 -18.84 -55.56
C SER A 15 26.20 -18.84 -55.23
N LYS A 16 25.88 -18.52 -53.98
CA LYS A 16 24.61 -17.89 -53.52
C LYS A 16 24.61 -17.78 -52.00
N ALA A 17 25.58 -17.01 -51.49
CA ALA A 17 25.58 -16.50 -50.12
C ALA A 17 26.29 -15.13 -50.08
N SER A 18 26.06 -14.32 -51.11
CA SER A 18 26.53 -12.95 -51.27
C SER A 18 25.32 -12.05 -51.45
N SER A 19 24.57 -11.86 -50.37
CA SER A 19 23.66 -10.73 -50.13
C SER A 19 23.07 -10.89 -48.74
N LEU A 20 23.75 -10.34 -47.75
CA LEU A 20 23.24 -9.86 -46.46
C LEU A 20 24.48 -9.56 -45.60
N GLY A 21 25.04 -8.37 -45.82
CA GLY A 21 26.17 -7.85 -45.06
C GLY A 21 25.85 -7.80 -43.58
N LEU A 22 26.68 -8.47 -42.79
CA LEU A 22 26.73 -8.38 -41.34
C LEU A 22 28.18 -8.05 -40.98
N GLU A 23 28.54 -6.79 -41.22
CA GLU A 23 29.66 -6.09 -40.59
C GLU A 23 29.04 -4.86 -39.91
N ASP A 24 29.48 -4.59 -38.68
CA ASP A 24 29.34 -3.35 -37.90
C ASP A 24 27.94 -2.72 -37.84
N LEU A 25 27.21 -3.04 -36.77
CA LEU A 25 26.16 -2.16 -36.24
C LEU A 25 26.64 -1.61 -34.90
N ASP A 26 27.41 -0.53 -34.97
CA ASP A 26 27.43 0.50 -33.95
C ASP A 26 25.97 0.87 -33.66
N LEU A 27 25.49 0.52 -32.46
CA LEU A 27 24.22 1.03 -31.96
C LEU A 27 24.46 2.49 -31.57
N GLU A 28 24.41 3.38 -32.57
CA GLU A 28 24.17 4.80 -32.33
C GLU A 28 22.89 4.92 -31.51
N TYR A 29 23.09 5.34 -30.26
CA TYR A 29 22.03 5.82 -29.40
C TYR A 29 21.48 7.10 -30.04
N GLU A 30 20.36 6.99 -30.74
CA GLU A 30 19.53 8.13 -31.11
C GLU A 30 18.87 8.67 -29.82
N PRO A 31 19.29 9.83 -29.28
CA PRO A 31 18.59 10.44 -28.17
C PRO A 31 17.17 10.78 -28.65
N SER A 32 16.15 10.31 -27.92
CA SER A 32 14.77 10.68 -28.21
C SER A 32 14.62 12.20 -28.16
N SER A 33 14.39 12.81 -29.32
CA SER A 33 14.39 14.26 -29.55
C SER A 33 13.13 14.99 -29.04
N SER A 34 12.47 14.48 -27.99
CA SER A 34 11.39 15.23 -27.33
C SER A 34 11.93 16.01 -26.12
N THR A 35 12.66 17.09 -26.37
CA THR A 35 12.96 18.15 -25.40
C THR A 35 11.73 19.02 -25.12
N GLN A 36 10.57 18.39 -24.87
CA GLN A 36 9.49 19.08 -24.19
C GLN A 36 9.80 19.04 -22.71
N THR A 37 10.22 20.17 -22.16
CA THR A 37 10.32 20.36 -20.71
C THR A 37 9.01 19.84 -20.09
N PRO A 38 9.07 18.87 -19.16
CA PRO A 38 7.87 18.40 -18.49
C PRO A 38 7.11 19.59 -17.91
N PRO A 39 5.77 19.59 -17.96
CA PRO A 39 4.99 20.68 -17.38
C PRO A 39 5.39 20.88 -15.91
N GLU A 40 5.57 22.14 -15.53
CA GLU A 40 5.96 22.51 -14.16
C GLU A 40 4.94 21.93 -13.18
N TYR A 41 5.40 21.02 -12.32
CA TYR A 41 4.54 20.42 -11.30
C TYR A 41 4.18 21.50 -10.28
N THR A 42 2.92 21.94 -10.32
CA THR A 42 2.36 22.84 -9.33
C THR A 42 1.54 22.01 -8.35
N PRO A 43 1.89 21.97 -7.05
CA PRO A 43 1.08 21.32 -6.04
C PRO A 43 -0.35 21.85 -6.03
N GLN A 44 -1.34 20.99 -5.81
CA GLN A 44 -2.76 21.39 -5.76
C GLN A 44 -3.19 21.91 -4.37
N TYR A 45 -2.26 22.43 -3.59
CA TYR A 45 -2.49 22.94 -2.23
C TYR A 45 -1.73 24.25 -1.99
N ASP A 46 -2.21 25.06 -1.04
CA ASP A 46 -1.57 26.32 -0.66
C ASP A 46 -0.38 26.07 0.27
N PRO A 47 0.88 26.28 -0.19
CA PRO A 47 2.07 26.04 0.62
C PRO A 47 2.24 27.04 1.77
N LYS A 48 1.45 28.12 1.81
CA LYS A 48 1.49 29.11 2.91
C LYS A 48 0.52 28.81 4.03
N LYS A 49 -0.35 27.81 3.86
CA LYS A 49 -1.36 27.47 4.85
C LYS A 49 -0.69 26.80 6.06
N GLN A 50 -0.66 27.51 7.18
CA GLN A 50 -0.21 26.94 8.44
C GLN A 50 -1.24 25.96 9.01
N TRP A 51 -0.74 24.84 9.52
CA TRP A 51 -1.57 23.85 10.17
C TRP A 51 -1.98 24.31 11.58
N PRO A 52 -3.27 24.24 11.96
CA PRO A 52 -3.76 24.95 13.14
C PRO A 52 -3.60 24.21 14.48
N MET A 53 -3.22 22.93 14.47
CA MET A 53 -3.23 22.10 15.69
C MET A 53 -1.97 21.23 15.83
N PRO A 54 -1.34 21.14 17.03
CA PRO A 54 -0.24 20.21 17.24
C PRO A 54 -0.76 18.76 17.18
N LEU A 55 0.04 17.87 16.60
CA LEU A 55 -0.30 16.46 16.43
C LEU A 55 0.83 15.59 16.98
N ASN A 56 0.47 14.44 17.55
CA ASN A 56 1.42 13.36 17.76
C ASN A 56 1.63 12.60 16.45
N ILE A 57 2.80 12.71 15.85
CA ILE A 57 3.14 12.06 14.58
C ILE A 57 4.17 10.98 14.83
N VAL A 58 3.83 9.74 14.46
CA VAL A 58 4.81 8.65 14.40
C VAL A 58 5.30 8.50 12.95
N VAL A 59 6.62 8.45 12.78
CA VAL A 59 7.29 8.28 11.50
C VAL A 59 7.92 6.90 11.46
N GLN A 60 7.34 5.98 10.69
CA GLN A 60 7.75 4.57 10.60
C GLN A 60 8.69 4.37 9.42
N VAL A 61 9.96 4.05 9.69
CA VAL A 61 10.98 3.92 8.65
C VAL A 61 11.73 2.60 8.79
N VAL A 62 11.72 1.81 7.71
CA VAL A 62 12.58 0.63 7.55
C VAL A 62 13.63 0.92 6.49
N GLY A 63 14.88 0.59 6.78
CA GLY A 63 15.95 0.69 5.80
C GLY A 63 17.31 1.03 6.41
N SER A 64 18.21 1.46 5.53
CA SER A 64 19.57 1.87 5.87
C SER A 64 19.61 3.31 6.40
N ARG A 65 20.82 3.82 6.68
CA ARG A 65 21.01 5.24 7.01
C ARG A 65 20.45 6.17 5.92
N GLY A 66 20.53 5.77 4.65
CA GLY A 66 20.01 6.53 3.52
C GLY A 66 18.49 6.67 3.52
N ASP A 67 17.79 5.73 4.15
CA ASP A 67 16.33 5.78 4.32
C ASP A 67 15.95 6.61 5.55
N VAL A 68 16.68 6.48 6.66
CA VAL A 68 16.37 7.17 7.93
C VAL A 68 16.71 8.67 7.88
N GLN A 69 17.85 9.03 7.29
CA GLN A 69 18.36 10.41 7.30
C GLN A 69 17.38 11.45 6.70
N PRO A 70 16.72 11.20 5.55
CA PRO A 70 15.68 12.07 5.01
C PRO A 70 14.57 12.39 6.02
N PHE A 71 14.09 11.38 6.75
CA PHE A 71 12.99 11.56 7.70
C PHE A 71 13.40 12.35 8.95
N LEU A 72 14.70 12.47 9.25
CA LEU A 72 15.18 13.38 10.30
C LEU A 72 15.05 14.84 9.86
N ALA A 73 15.28 15.14 8.58
CA ALA A 73 15.03 16.47 8.03
C ALA A 73 13.54 16.83 8.08
N LEU A 74 12.68 15.89 7.66
CA LEU A 74 11.22 16.03 7.77
C LEU A 74 10.76 16.23 9.21
N ALA A 75 11.26 15.42 10.14
CA ALA A 75 10.92 15.54 11.55
C ALA A 75 11.29 16.90 12.13
N ALA A 76 12.46 17.45 11.75
CA ALA A 76 12.86 18.79 12.18
C ALA A 76 11.87 19.87 11.69
N ALA A 77 11.36 19.76 10.46
CA ALA A 77 10.35 20.68 9.93
C ALA A 77 8.98 20.51 10.60
N LEU A 78 8.55 19.27 10.86
CA LEU A 78 7.32 18.98 11.60
C LEU A 78 7.37 19.50 13.05
N LEU A 79 8.53 19.40 13.71
CA LEU A 79 8.74 19.97 15.04
C LEU A 79 8.62 21.51 15.02
N LYS A 80 9.11 22.18 13.97
CA LYS A 80 8.93 23.65 13.78
C LYS A 80 7.46 24.04 13.62
N CYS A 81 6.64 23.15 13.08
CA CYS A 81 5.18 23.32 12.98
C CYS A 81 4.44 23.06 14.31
N GLY A 82 5.16 22.74 15.39
CA GLY A 82 4.58 22.49 16.72
C GLY A 82 4.10 21.06 16.95
N HIS A 83 4.35 20.13 16.01
CA HIS A 83 4.03 18.72 16.21
C HIS A 83 4.98 18.06 17.23
N ARG A 84 4.51 16.99 17.86
CA ARG A 84 5.33 16.06 18.64
C ARG A 84 5.67 14.88 17.74
N VAL A 85 6.95 14.66 17.47
CA VAL A 85 7.39 13.70 16.45
C VAL A 85 8.18 12.57 17.10
N ARG A 86 7.82 11.33 16.74
CA ARG A 86 8.50 10.10 17.14
C ARG A 86 8.97 9.33 15.93
N ILE A 87 10.26 9.05 15.81
CA ILE A 87 10.81 8.17 14.79
C ILE A 87 10.79 6.73 15.30
N ALA A 88 10.11 5.86 14.58
CA ALA A 88 10.09 4.42 14.81
C ALA A 88 10.97 3.74 13.75
N THR A 89 12.13 3.22 14.15
CA THR A 89 13.07 2.53 13.25
C THR A 89 13.97 1.56 14.04
N HIS A 90 14.97 1.00 13.38
CA HIS A 90 15.86 -0.02 13.92
C HIS A 90 16.66 0.49 15.13
N PRO A 91 16.89 -0.36 16.16
CA PRO A 91 17.57 0.03 17.40
C PRO A 91 18.92 0.72 17.19
N GLN A 92 19.69 0.28 16.19
CA GLN A 92 21.02 0.82 15.87
C GLN A 92 21.03 2.31 15.47
N PHE A 93 19.89 2.89 15.10
CA PHE A 93 19.77 4.30 14.75
C PHE A 93 19.35 5.19 15.92
N SER A 94 19.19 4.64 17.13
CA SER A 94 18.79 5.39 18.34
C SER A 94 19.62 6.66 18.53
N ASP A 95 20.95 6.53 18.59
CA ASP A 95 21.84 7.67 18.81
C ASP A 95 21.80 8.68 17.66
N PHE A 96 21.66 8.21 16.42
CA PHE A 96 21.55 9.07 15.25
C PHE A 96 20.26 9.91 15.26
N VAL A 97 19.15 9.32 15.69
CA VAL A 97 17.86 10.01 15.86
C VAL A 97 17.94 11.01 17.01
N LEU A 98 18.33 10.57 18.21
CA LEU A 98 18.31 11.38 19.43
C LEU A 98 19.31 12.53 19.39
N SER A 99 20.46 12.36 18.74
CA SER A 99 21.45 13.44 18.55
C SER A 99 20.99 14.52 17.56
N SER A 100 19.98 14.25 16.73
CA SER A 100 19.53 15.20 15.72
C SER A 100 18.64 16.32 16.29
N SER A 101 17.95 16.10 17.41
CA SER A 101 17.19 17.14 18.12
C SER A 101 16.78 16.68 19.52
N PRO A 102 16.85 17.53 20.56
CA PRO A 102 16.43 17.19 21.91
C PRO A 102 14.91 17.01 22.06
N LYS A 103 14.11 17.46 21.08
CA LYS A 103 12.65 17.32 21.07
C LYS A 103 12.16 16.10 20.27
N LEU A 104 13.07 15.38 19.62
CA LEU A 104 12.72 14.24 18.78
C LEU A 104 12.69 12.98 19.63
N GLU A 105 11.60 12.21 19.52
CA GLU A 105 11.46 10.93 20.22
C GLU A 105 11.90 9.76 19.33
N PHE A 106 12.37 8.68 19.95
CA PHE A 106 12.78 7.47 19.28
C PHE A 106 12.03 6.25 19.84
N PHE A 107 11.62 5.34 18.95
CA PHE A 107 11.04 4.06 19.34
C PHE A 107 11.72 2.90 18.58
N PRO A 108 12.35 1.95 19.29
CA PRO A 108 12.99 0.81 18.67
C PRO A 108 11.93 -0.20 18.19
N VAL A 109 11.96 -0.53 16.90
CA VAL A 109 10.99 -1.48 16.30
C VAL A 109 11.54 -2.90 16.13
N GLY A 110 12.82 -3.10 16.45
CA GLY A 110 13.51 -4.38 16.19
C GLY A 110 14.05 -4.49 14.77
N GLY A 111 14.54 -5.68 14.44
CA GLY A 111 15.20 -5.99 13.17
C GLY A 111 16.53 -5.27 12.89
N ASP A 112 17.32 -5.86 12.01
CA ASP A 112 18.64 -5.36 11.60
C ASP A 112 18.65 -5.01 10.10
N PRO A 113 18.94 -3.75 9.73
CA PRO A 113 19.11 -3.32 8.34
C PRO A 113 20.14 -4.12 7.55
N ALA A 114 21.23 -4.58 8.18
CA ALA A 114 22.24 -5.39 7.51
C ALA A 114 21.67 -6.77 7.11
N ASP A 115 20.86 -7.38 7.97
CA ASP A 115 20.16 -8.64 7.69
C ASP A 115 19.09 -8.49 6.59
N LEU A 116 18.44 -7.32 6.53
CA LEU A 116 17.51 -6.97 5.45
C LEU A 116 18.24 -6.77 4.11
N MET A 117 19.34 -6.02 4.10
CA MET A 117 20.08 -5.68 2.87
C MET A 117 20.88 -6.85 2.30
N SER A 118 21.46 -7.71 3.15
CA SER A 118 22.19 -8.91 2.70
C SER A 118 21.34 -9.82 1.81
N TYR A 119 20.03 -9.92 2.09
CA TYR A 119 19.10 -10.66 1.25
C TYR A 119 18.97 -10.09 -0.16
N MET A 120 18.82 -8.77 -0.25
CA MET A 120 18.61 -8.08 -1.54
C MET A 120 19.86 -8.17 -2.41
N VAL A 121 21.05 -8.21 -1.79
CA VAL A 121 22.33 -8.43 -2.47
C VAL A 121 22.44 -9.87 -2.98
N GLU A 122 22.08 -10.87 -2.16
CA GLU A 122 22.21 -12.30 -2.50
C GLU A 122 21.12 -12.80 -3.48
N SER A 123 19.95 -12.18 -3.42
CA SER A 123 18.76 -12.45 -4.22
C SER A 123 18.23 -11.15 -4.85
N PRO A 124 18.84 -10.68 -5.96
CA PRO A 124 18.39 -9.49 -6.68
C PRO A 124 16.98 -9.59 -7.26
N SER A 125 16.39 -10.79 -7.23
CA SER A 125 15.02 -11.08 -7.62
C SER A 125 14.21 -11.44 -6.37
N LEU A 126 12.94 -11.04 -6.29
CA LEU A 126 12.01 -11.38 -5.20
C LEU A 126 11.76 -12.90 -5.00
N ILE A 127 12.30 -13.75 -5.87
CA ILE A 127 12.18 -15.21 -5.80
C ILE A 127 13.39 -15.77 -5.02
N PRO A 128 13.19 -16.41 -3.85
CA PRO A 128 14.27 -16.99 -3.06
C PRO A 128 14.97 -18.13 -3.81
N LYS A 129 16.29 -18.27 -3.63
CA LYS A 129 17.02 -19.46 -4.12
C LYS A 129 16.77 -20.67 -3.20
N ILE A 130 16.71 -21.87 -3.77
CA ILE A 130 16.50 -23.14 -3.02
C ILE A 130 17.54 -23.35 -1.91
N SER A 131 18.78 -22.85 -2.09
CA SER A 131 19.85 -22.91 -1.08
C SER A 131 19.53 -22.10 0.18
N GLN A 132 18.78 -20.99 0.08
CA GLN A 132 18.40 -20.14 1.20
C GLN A 132 17.26 -20.75 2.04
N ILE A 133 16.39 -21.54 1.40
CA ILE A 133 15.34 -22.31 2.09
C ILE A 133 15.97 -23.34 3.06
N ARG A 134 17.04 -24.02 2.62
CA ARG A 134 17.72 -25.05 3.43
C ARG A 134 18.53 -24.50 4.60
N ALA A 135 18.89 -23.21 4.59
CA ALA A 135 19.74 -22.59 5.60
C ALA A 135 18.96 -21.94 6.77
N GLY A 136 17.63 -22.06 6.84
CA GLY A 136 16.82 -21.48 7.91
C GLY A 136 16.70 -19.95 7.89
N ILE A 137 17.35 -19.28 6.91
CA ILE A 137 17.38 -17.82 6.72
C ILE A 137 15.97 -17.24 6.57
N ILE A 138 15.05 -17.99 5.95
CA ILE A 138 13.66 -17.56 5.74
C ILE A 138 12.91 -17.45 7.07
N GLN A 139 13.07 -18.41 7.98
CA GLN A 139 12.34 -18.38 9.26
C GLN A 139 12.81 -17.21 10.13
N ARG A 140 14.12 -17.02 10.29
CA ARG A 140 14.69 -15.89 11.03
C ARG A 140 14.18 -14.55 10.51
N LYS A 141 14.08 -14.40 9.18
CA LYS A 141 13.55 -13.19 8.55
C LYS A 141 12.08 -12.99 8.82
N ARG A 142 11.27 -14.06 8.75
CA ARG A 142 9.86 -13.99 9.08
C ARG A 142 9.63 -13.59 10.55
N ASP A 143 10.43 -14.14 11.46
CA ASP A 143 10.39 -13.77 12.89
C ASP A 143 10.75 -12.29 13.09
N MET A 144 11.79 -11.81 12.39
CA MET A 144 12.17 -10.40 12.38
C MET A 144 11.04 -9.49 11.84
N TYR A 145 10.37 -9.88 10.77
CA TYR A 145 9.21 -9.12 10.27
C TYR A 145 8.06 -9.09 11.27
N VAL A 146 7.79 -10.19 11.98
CA VAL A 146 6.77 -10.21 13.05
C VAL A 146 7.14 -9.27 14.19
N GLU A 147 8.39 -9.28 14.62
CA GLU A 147 8.91 -8.33 15.62
C GLU A 147 8.71 -6.88 15.17
N MET A 148 9.08 -6.56 13.92
CA MET A 148 8.94 -5.23 13.35
C MET A 148 7.48 -4.78 13.25
N LEU A 149 6.57 -5.65 12.80
CA LEU A 149 5.13 -5.34 12.76
C LEU A 149 4.60 -4.98 14.16
N ASP A 150 4.97 -5.74 15.19
CA ASP A 150 4.59 -5.43 16.58
C ASP A 150 5.27 -4.16 17.10
N GLY A 151 6.56 -3.95 16.81
CA GLY A 151 7.31 -2.74 17.15
C GLY A 151 6.68 -1.48 16.56
N PHE A 152 6.28 -1.51 15.28
CA PHE A 152 5.56 -0.42 14.63
C PHE A 152 4.18 -0.18 15.26
N TRP A 153 3.43 -1.22 15.61
CA TRP A 153 2.19 -1.05 16.35
C TRP A 153 2.41 -0.35 17.68
N ARG A 154 3.33 -0.87 18.49
CA ARG A 154 3.65 -0.32 19.82
C ARG A 154 4.14 1.11 19.74
N SER A 155 4.91 1.47 18.73
CA SER A 155 5.37 2.85 18.53
C SER A 155 4.23 3.87 18.42
N CYS A 156 3.04 3.43 17.98
CA CYS A 156 1.87 4.28 17.81
C CYS A 156 1.07 4.52 19.10
N VAL A 157 1.20 3.65 20.12
CA VAL A 157 0.28 3.62 21.27
C VAL A 157 0.94 3.46 22.63
N HIS A 158 2.18 2.96 22.70
CA HIS A 158 2.87 2.75 23.96
C HIS A 158 3.70 3.98 24.35
N PRO A 159 3.94 4.17 25.66
CA PRO A 159 4.88 5.18 26.13
C PRO A 159 6.28 4.97 25.55
N ASP A 160 7.06 6.03 25.58
CA ASP A 160 8.49 5.97 25.28
C ASP A 160 9.18 4.92 26.19
N PRO A 161 9.91 3.94 25.64
CA PRO A 161 10.47 2.84 26.45
C PRO A 161 11.50 3.26 27.51
N LEU A 162 12.12 4.44 27.37
CA LEU A 162 13.18 4.91 28.27
C LEU A 162 12.64 5.88 29.32
N THR A 163 11.85 6.85 28.88
CA THR A 163 11.32 7.94 29.70
C THR A 163 9.94 7.63 30.28
N ASN A 164 9.28 6.59 29.77
CA ASN A 164 7.91 6.20 30.10
C ASN A 164 6.86 7.31 29.84
N VAL A 165 7.21 8.28 28.99
CA VAL A 165 6.29 9.36 28.61
C VAL A 165 5.21 8.80 27.68
N PRO A 166 3.91 8.91 28.01
CA PRO A 166 2.82 8.41 27.18
C PRO A 166 2.82 9.03 25.78
N PHE A 167 2.33 8.28 24.80
CA PHE A 167 2.20 8.74 23.42
C PHE A 167 1.15 7.92 22.68
N VAL A 168 0.17 8.59 22.10
CA VAL A 168 -0.75 7.97 21.14
C VAL A 168 -0.76 8.80 19.87
N ALA A 169 -0.52 8.17 18.73
CA ALA A 169 -0.45 8.84 17.42
C ALA A 169 -1.80 9.45 16.99
N ASP A 170 -1.75 10.65 16.44
CA ASP A 170 -2.84 11.34 15.73
C ASP A 170 -2.71 11.20 14.20
N ALA A 171 -1.50 10.91 13.71
CA ALA A 171 -1.20 10.63 12.31
C ALA A 171 0.05 9.74 12.18
N ILE A 172 0.16 9.03 11.05
CA ILE A 172 1.31 8.19 10.70
C ILE A 172 1.94 8.71 9.41
N ILE A 173 3.25 8.88 9.40
CA ILE A 173 4.06 8.98 8.18
C ILE A 173 4.88 7.69 8.09
N ALA A 174 4.99 7.08 6.93
CA ALA A 174 5.76 5.85 6.80
C ALA A 174 6.42 5.68 5.43
N ASN A 175 7.49 4.91 5.34
CA ASN A 175 7.90 4.35 4.06
C ASN A 175 7.23 2.97 3.82
N PRO A 176 7.01 2.57 2.55
CA PRO A 176 6.34 1.30 2.23
C PRO A 176 6.97 0.05 2.84
N PRO A 177 8.32 -0.08 2.93
CA PRO A 177 8.96 -1.26 3.54
C PRO A 177 8.60 -1.54 5.01
N SER A 178 7.92 -0.62 5.71
CA SER A 178 7.42 -0.88 7.06
C SER A 178 6.24 -1.87 7.11
N PHE A 179 5.42 -1.97 6.05
CA PHE A 179 4.23 -2.81 5.90
C PHE A 179 3.13 -2.70 6.98
N ALA A 180 3.42 -2.15 8.16
CA ALA A 180 2.49 -1.99 9.28
C ALA A 180 1.54 -0.79 9.09
N HIS A 181 2.02 0.24 8.39
CA HIS A 181 1.44 1.59 8.27
C HIS A 181 -0.10 1.65 8.15
N VAL A 182 -0.68 1.07 7.09
CA VAL A 182 -2.13 1.15 6.81
C VAL A 182 -2.96 0.37 7.82
N HIS A 183 -2.38 -0.68 8.40
CA HIS A 183 -3.05 -1.53 9.37
C HIS A 183 -3.08 -0.86 10.75
N CYS A 184 -1.98 -0.23 11.17
CA CYS A 184 -1.93 0.61 12.36
C CYS A 184 -2.92 1.79 12.23
N ALA A 185 -2.93 2.47 11.08
CA ALA A 185 -3.86 3.54 10.77
C ALA A 185 -5.32 3.10 10.84
N GLN A 186 -5.63 1.90 10.31
CA GLN A 186 -6.96 1.30 10.39
C GLN A 186 -7.39 1.01 11.84
N ALA A 187 -6.50 0.45 12.65
CA ALA A 187 -6.80 0.13 14.06
C ALA A 187 -7.12 1.39 14.87
N LEU A 188 -6.33 2.45 14.68
CA LEU A 188 -6.46 3.74 15.37
C LEU A 188 -7.58 4.62 14.78
N GLY A 189 -7.87 4.47 13.48
CA GLY A 189 -8.79 5.34 12.74
C GLY A 189 -8.22 6.73 12.48
N ILE A 190 -6.92 6.81 12.22
CA ILE A 190 -6.15 8.06 12.01
C ILE A 190 -5.57 8.10 10.59
N PRO A 191 -5.21 9.29 10.06
CA PRO A 191 -4.57 9.41 8.75
C PRO A 191 -3.19 8.75 8.69
N VAL A 192 -2.88 8.22 7.51
CA VAL A 192 -1.55 7.72 7.13
C VAL A 192 -1.12 8.35 5.80
N HIS A 193 0.15 8.71 5.72
CA HIS A 193 0.80 9.28 4.53
C HIS A 193 2.09 8.51 4.26
N LEU A 194 2.29 8.05 3.03
CA LEU A 194 3.50 7.35 2.64
C LEU A 194 4.51 8.30 2.00
N MET A 195 5.76 8.21 2.39
CA MET A 195 6.83 8.99 1.78
C MET A 195 7.98 8.07 1.39
N PHE A 196 8.52 8.22 0.18
CA PHE A 196 9.60 7.35 -0.25
C PHE A 196 10.48 7.96 -1.33
N THR A 197 11.72 7.49 -1.40
CA THR A 197 12.71 7.86 -2.42
C THR A 197 12.70 6.90 -3.60
N MET A 198 12.08 5.73 -3.48
CA MET A 198 12.06 4.71 -4.52
C MET A 198 10.65 4.59 -5.13
N PRO A 199 10.51 4.47 -6.47
CA PRO A 199 9.21 4.23 -7.10
C PRO A 199 8.46 3.03 -6.51
N TRP A 200 7.22 3.25 -6.07
CA TRP A 200 6.38 2.24 -5.43
C TRP A 200 4.92 2.22 -5.93
N SER A 201 4.52 3.23 -6.71
CA SER A 201 3.16 3.40 -7.23
C SER A 201 3.13 3.10 -8.71
N SER A 202 2.17 2.28 -9.13
CA SER A 202 1.96 1.86 -10.52
C SER A 202 1.99 3.04 -11.50
N THR A 203 2.83 2.95 -12.53
CA THR A 203 2.90 3.91 -13.63
C THR A 203 3.41 3.24 -14.90
N LYS A 204 3.06 3.83 -16.05
CA LYS A 204 3.58 3.48 -17.37
C LYS A 204 4.94 4.11 -17.67
N ALA A 205 5.37 5.11 -16.89
CA ALA A 205 6.59 5.88 -17.16
C ALA A 205 7.87 5.06 -16.97
N PHE A 206 8.00 4.34 -15.85
CA PHE A 206 9.16 3.53 -15.49
C PHE A 206 8.73 2.28 -14.72
N PRO A 207 9.52 1.18 -14.77
CA PRO A 207 9.17 -0.06 -14.09
C PRO A 207 9.42 0.06 -12.58
N HIS A 208 8.79 -0.82 -11.82
CA HIS A 208 9.09 -1.02 -10.40
C HIS A 208 10.58 -1.45 -10.27
N PRO A 209 11.41 -0.78 -9.46
CA PRO A 209 12.86 -1.04 -9.46
C PRO A 209 13.25 -2.45 -8.98
N LEU A 210 12.44 -3.09 -8.13
CA LEU A 210 12.62 -4.51 -7.76
C LEU A 210 12.17 -5.52 -8.83
N ALA A 211 11.49 -5.06 -9.87
CA ALA A 211 11.14 -5.91 -11.00
C ALA A 211 12.33 -5.94 -11.95
N ASN A 212 13.06 -7.06 -11.97
CA ASN A 212 14.14 -7.30 -12.92
C ASN A 212 13.55 -7.56 -14.33
N VAL A 213 13.03 -6.51 -14.96
CA VAL A 213 12.27 -6.57 -16.21
C VAL A 213 13.22 -6.55 -17.41
N GLY A 214 13.20 -7.61 -18.20
CA GLY A 214 13.68 -7.57 -19.58
C GLY A 214 12.57 -7.06 -20.50
N TYR A 215 12.82 -6.00 -21.26
CA TYR A 215 11.89 -5.52 -22.28
C TYR A 215 11.92 -6.49 -23.48
N SER A 216 10.93 -7.39 -23.56
CA SER A 216 10.72 -8.24 -24.74
C SER A 216 10.00 -7.44 -25.85
N LYS A 217 9.50 -8.11 -26.90
CA LYS A 217 8.67 -7.50 -27.97
C LYS A 217 7.36 -6.85 -27.47
N ALA A 218 7.08 -6.87 -26.17
CA ALA A 218 5.94 -6.21 -25.55
C ALA A 218 6.13 -4.68 -25.44
N ASP A 219 5.03 -3.95 -25.42
CA ASP A 219 5.02 -2.49 -25.21
C ASP A 219 5.61 -2.11 -23.84
N LYS A 220 6.65 -1.27 -23.85
CA LYS A 220 7.38 -0.83 -22.65
C LYS A 220 6.46 -0.25 -21.58
N LYS A 221 5.45 0.55 -21.97
CA LYS A 221 4.52 1.20 -21.04
C LYS A 221 3.68 0.18 -20.28
N THR A 222 3.18 -0.84 -20.99
CA THR A 222 2.41 -1.93 -20.38
C THR A 222 3.30 -2.79 -19.47
N THR A 223 4.54 -3.06 -19.87
CA THR A 223 5.49 -3.80 -19.03
C THR A 223 5.84 -3.04 -17.76
N ASN A 224 6.07 -1.72 -17.84
CA ASN A 224 6.30 -0.86 -16.69
C ASN A 224 5.14 -0.94 -15.69
N PHE A 225 3.91 -0.75 -16.16
CA PHE A 225 2.73 -0.79 -15.29
C PHE A 225 2.54 -2.17 -14.64
N ALA A 226 2.66 -3.26 -15.41
CA ALA A 226 2.50 -4.62 -14.91
C ALA A 226 3.57 -5.05 -13.88
N SER A 227 4.74 -4.42 -13.92
CA SER A 227 5.84 -4.73 -13.01
C SER A 227 5.51 -4.43 -11.53
N TYR A 228 4.73 -3.39 -11.25
CA TYR A 228 4.27 -3.04 -9.91
C TYR A 228 3.34 -4.12 -9.35
N ALA A 229 2.32 -4.50 -10.13
CA ALA A 229 1.40 -5.57 -9.74
C ALA A 229 2.13 -6.88 -9.43
N ALA A 230 3.15 -7.24 -10.22
CA ALA A 230 3.95 -8.43 -9.97
C ALA A 230 4.74 -8.37 -8.66
N VAL A 231 5.42 -7.25 -8.39
CA VAL A 231 6.22 -7.06 -7.17
C VAL A 231 5.34 -7.03 -5.93
N GLU A 232 4.25 -6.27 -5.95
CA GLU A 232 3.32 -6.18 -4.83
C GLU A 232 2.65 -7.53 -4.56
N PHE A 233 2.28 -8.27 -5.61
CA PHE A 233 1.71 -9.60 -5.48
C PHE A 233 2.68 -10.56 -4.79
N LEU A 234 3.93 -10.64 -5.24
CA LEU A 234 4.96 -11.50 -4.65
C LEU A 234 5.26 -11.10 -3.19
N THR A 235 5.32 -9.80 -2.92
CA THR A 235 5.52 -9.27 -1.57
C THR A 235 4.39 -9.71 -0.64
N TRP A 236 3.14 -9.59 -1.10
CA TRP A 236 1.98 -10.03 -0.31
C TRP A 236 1.95 -11.55 -0.13
N GLN A 237 2.34 -12.35 -1.11
CA GLN A 237 2.45 -13.81 -0.92
C GLN A 237 3.51 -14.19 0.12
N GLY A 238 4.59 -13.41 0.25
CA GLY A 238 5.66 -13.67 1.22
C GLY A 238 5.35 -13.24 2.65
N LEU A 239 4.54 -12.18 2.83
CA LEU A 239 4.32 -11.53 4.13
C LEU A 239 2.85 -11.50 4.59
N GLY A 240 1.89 -11.73 3.69
CA GLY A 240 0.46 -11.52 3.96
C GLY A 240 -0.09 -12.40 5.07
N ASP A 241 0.45 -13.60 5.27
CA ASP A 241 0.07 -14.50 6.35
C ASP A 241 0.55 -14.01 7.73
N LEU A 242 1.78 -13.46 7.80
CA LEU A 242 2.32 -12.81 8.99
C LEU A 242 1.51 -11.57 9.35
N VAL A 243 1.27 -10.71 8.36
CA VAL A 243 0.46 -9.49 8.51
C VAL A 243 -0.93 -9.86 9.02
N ASN A 244 -1.59 -10.86 8.43
CA ASN A 244 -2.92 -11.28 8.85
C ASN A 244 -2.96 -11.88 10.27
N SER A 245 -1.95 -12.66 10.64
CA SER A 245 -1.83 -13.21 11.99
C SER A 245 -1.67 -12.09 13.03
N TRP A 246 -0.79 -11.13 12.74
CA TRP A 246 -0.57 -9.94 13.58
C TRP A 246 -1.81 -9.02 13.63
N ARG A 247 -2.50 -8.82 12.51
CA ARG A 247 -3.76 -8.03 12.46
C ARG A 247 -4.81 -8.57 13.42
N VAL A 248 -4.98 -9.89 13.47
CA VAL A 248 -5.94 -10.52 14.38
C VAL A 248 -5.44 -10.48 15.82
N ALA A 249 -4.19 -10.87 16.06
CA ALA A 249 -3.64 -11.06 17.40
C ALA A 249 -3.37 -9.73 18.14
N SER A 250 -2.75 -8.76 17.47
CA SER A 250 -2.33 -7.49 18.08
C SER A 250 -3.33 -6.36 17.84
N LEU A 251 -3.84 -6.23 16.61
CA LEU A 251 -4.68 -5.09 16.23
C LEU A 251 -6.19 -5.31 16.45
N GLY A 252 -6.63 -6.56 16.64
CA GLY A 252 -8.05 -6.89 16.70
C GLY A 252 -8.80 -6.70 15.38
N LEU A 253 -8.08 -6.65 14.25
CA LEU A 253 -8.63 -6.42 12.92
C LEU A 253 -8.93 -7.75 12.20
N GLU A 254 -9.85 -7.69 11.23
CA GLU A 254 -10.10 -8.82 10.33
C GLU A 254 -8.90 -9.06 9.39
N THR A 255 -8.76 -10.29 8.89
CA THR A 255 -7.77 -10.60 7.85
C THR A 255 -8.11 -9.91 6.53
N VAL A 256 -7.08 -9.61 5.74
CA VAL A 256 -7.20 -9.14 4.35
C VAL A 256 -7.00 -10.33 3.40
N PRO A 257 -7.85 -10.52 2.37
CA PRO A 257 -7.71 -11.58 1.38
C PRO A 257 -6.39 -11.52 0.62
N ASN A 258 -5.85 -12.70 0.28
CA ASN A 258 -4.62 -12.82 -0.50
C ASN A 258 -4.70 -12.21 -1.91
N THR A 259 -5.91 -12.13 -2.45
CA THR A 259 -6.20 -11.53 -3.78
C THR A 259 -6.26 -10.01 -3.76
N GLU A 260 -6.24 -9.37 -2.59
CA GLU A 260 -6.44 -7.93 -2.47
C GLU A 260 -5.32 -7.21 -1.73
N GLY A 261 -4.66 -7.89 -0.79
CA GLY A 261 -3.65 -7.26 0.06
C GLY A 261 -2.54 -6.55 -0.71
N HIS A 262 -2.16 -7.08 -1.88
CA HIS A 262 -1.15 -6.47 -2.74
C HIS A 262 -1.58 -5.10 -3.32
N ARG A 263 -2.87 -4.81 -3.48
CA ARG A 263 -3.38 -3.55 -4.08
C ARG A 263 -3.88 -2.53 -3.04
N LEU A 264 -3.68 -2.78 -1.75
CA LEU A 264 -4.31 -1.96 -0.71
C LEU A 264 -3.99 -0.47 -0.83
N LEU A 265 -2.74 -0.12 -1.14
CA LEU A 265 -2.33 1.29 -1.26
C LEU A 265 -3.07 2.00 -2.40
N GLU A 266 -3.18 1.35 -3.55
CA GLU A 266 -3.88 1.87 -4.73
C GLU A 266 -5.39 1.95 -4.51
N VAL A 267 -6.01 0.89 -3.97
CA VAL A 267 -7.47 0.85 -3.73
C VAL A 267 -7.90 1.88 -2.69
N LEU A 268 -7.09 2.07 -1.64
CA LEU A 268 -7.35 3.04 -0.59
C LEU A 268 -6.94 4.46 -0.96
N GLN A 269 -6.26 4.67 -2.10
CA GLN A 269 -5.69 5.95 -2.53
C GLN A 269 -4.90 6.59 -1.38
N VAL A 270 -4.02 5.82 -0.74
CA VAL A 270 -3.22 6.31 0.39
C VAL A 270 -2.36 7.48 -0.09
N PRO A 271 -2.42 8.66 0.55
CA PRO A 271 -1.57 9.80 0.19
C PRO A 271 -0.11 9.38 0.14
N PHE A 272 0.58 9.76 -0.94
CA PHE A 272 1.96 9.38 -1.20
C PHE A 272 2.77 10.61 -1.60
N THR A 273 3.97 10.78 -1.06
CA THR A 273 4.91 11.83 -1.50
C THR A 273 6.27 11.24 -1.81
N TYR A 274 6.67 11.40 -3.06
CA TYR A 274 8.00 11.03 -3.50
C TYR A 274 9.01 12.11 -3.15
N CYS A 275 10.11 11.68 -2.54
CA CYS A 275 11.14 12.50 -1.94
C CYS A 275 12.31 12.68 -2.93
N TRP A 276 11.99 13.08 -4.17
CA TRP A 276 12.97 13.34 -5.22
C TRP A 276 12.64 14.62 -5.97
N SER A 277 13.63 15.18 -6.65
CA SER A 277 13.49 16.41 -7.44
C SER A 277 12.49 16.22 -8.59
N PRO A 278 11.42 17.04 -8.69
CA PRO A 278 10.53 17.05 -9.86
C PRO A 278 11.25 17.50 -11.15
N SER A 279 12.35 18.26 -11.03
CA SER A 279 13.20 18.64 -12.15
C SER A 279 14.01 17.47 -12.71
N LEU A 280 14.24 16.44 -11.89
CA LEU A 280 14.94 15.21 -12.28
C LEU A 280 13.97 14.12 -12.72
N VAL A 281 12.98 13.81 -11.89
CA VAL A 281 11.94 12.84 -12.18
C VAL A 281 10.58 13.51 -12.02
N PRO A 282 9.96 13.99 -13.12
CA PRO A 282 8.68 14.68 -13.03
C PRO A 282 7.58 13.71 -12.60
N LYS A 283 6.50 14.25 -12.01
CA LYS A 283 5.29 13.47 -11.69
C LYS A 283 4.73 12.83 -12.97
N PRO A 284 4.65 11.49 -13.07
CA PRO A 284 3.97 10.81 -14.16
C PRO A 284 2.53 11.28 -14.34
N SER A 285 2.10 11.43 -15.58
CA SER A 285 0.76 11.91 -15.93
C SER A 285 -0.38 10.96 -15.55
N ASP A 286 -0.05 9.68 -15.30
CA ASP A 286 -1.01 8.64 -14.88
C ASP A 286 -1.12 8.49 -13.35
N TRP A 287 -0.41 9.32 -12.57
CA TRP A 287 -0.59 9.40 -11.13
C TRP A 287 -1.73 10.34 -10.71
N GLY A 288 -2.51 9.90 -9.72
CA GLY A 288 -3.62 10.66 -9.18
C GLY A 288 -3.21 11.90 -8.36
N PRO A 289 -4.17 12.70 -7.90
CA PRO A 289 -3.92 13.90 -7.10
C PRO A 289 -3.42 13.59 -5.68
N HIS A 290 -3.56 12.35 -5.20
CA HIS A 290 -3.08 11.91 -3.88
C HIS A 290 -1.58 11.56 -3.88
N ILE A 291 -0.90 11.64 -5.03
CA ILE A 291 0.53 11.33 -5.17
C ILE A 291 1.28 12.60 -5.58
N ASP A 292 2.23 13.03 -4.76
CA ASP A 292 3.00 14.25 -4.96
C ASP A 292 4.49 13.96 -5.13
N VAL A 293 5.21 14.87 -5.79
CA VAL A 293 6.67 14.85 -5.92
C VAL A 293 7.20 16.12 -5.30
N SER A 294 7.86 16.00 -4.15
CA SER A 294 8.17 17.15 -3.28
C SER A 294 9.52 17.80 -3.55
N GLY A 295 10.52 17.02 -3.99
CA GLY A 295 11.93 17.39 -3.90
C GLY A 295 12.69 16.43 -2.99
N PHE A 296 14.02 16.44 -3.08
CA PHE A 296 14.85 15.66 -2.15
C PHE A 296 14.89 16.30 -0.76
N PHE A 297 15.00 15.47 0.28
CA PHE A 297 15.12 15.94 1.66
C PHE A 297 16.58 16.14 2.02
N PHE A 298 17.06 17.37 1.85
CA PHE A 298 18.39 17.77 2.29
C PHE A 298 18.35 18.25 3.75
N ARG A 299 19.45 18.03 4.47
CA ARG A 299 19.72 18.63 5.77
C ARG A 299 20.71 19.76 5.61
N ASP A 300 20.69 20.71 6.53
CA ASP A 300 21.79 21.65 6.64
C ASP A 300 23.10 20.89 6.91
N PRO A 301 24.17 21.13 6.12
CA PRO A 301 25.44 20.45 6.33
C PRO A 301 26.00 20.83 7.71
N ALA A 302 26.41 19.83 8.49
CA ALA A 302 27.11 20.09 9.74
C ALA A 302 28.45 20.78 9.45
N PRO A 303 28.92 21.70 10.32
CA PRO A 303 30.28 22.21 10.23
C PRO A 303 31.27 21.05 10.22
N TYR A 304 32.12 21.00 9.18
CA TYR A 304 33.11 19.95 9.01
C TYR A 304 34.48 20.58 8.82
N THR A 305 35.46 20.09 9.58
CA THR A 305 36.88 20.46 9.42
C THR A 305 37.60 19.25 8.81
N PRO A 306 38.10 19.35 7.57
CA PRO A 306 38.81 18.23 6.96
C PRO A 306 40.12 17.95 7.70
N PRO A 307 40.56 16.69 7.77
CA PRO A 307 41.91 16.35 8.20
C PRO A 307 42.98 17.08 7.35
N PRO A 308 44.13 17.49 7.94
CA PRO A 308 45.15 18.29 7.24
C PRO A 308 45.73 17.60 6.00
N ASP A 309 45.79 16.27 6.00
CA ASP A 309 46.24 15.46 4.87
C ASP A 309 45.24 15.46 3.71
N LEU A 310 43.94 15.42 3.98
CA LEU A 310 42.89 15.61 2.98
C LEU A 310 42.91 17.02 2.40
N GLU A 311 43.04 18.04 3.26
CA GLU A 311 43.12 19.43 2.82
C GLU A 311 44.34 19.66 1.92
N LYS A 312 45.51 19.15 2.32
CA LYS A 312 46.73 19.18 1.52
C LYS A 312 46.55 18.46 0.18
N PHE A 313 45.98 17.24 0.19
CA PHE A 313 45.73 16.50 -1.05
C PHE A 313 44.83 17.29 -2.01
N LEU A 314 43.76 17.91 -1.52
CA LEU A 314 42.89 18.74 -2.35
C LEU A 314 43.65 19.94 -2.95
N ALA A 315 44.49 20.61 -2.16
CA ALA A 315 45.29 21.77 -2.58
C ALA A 315 46.41 21.45 -3.60
N ASP A 316 46.99 20.25 -3.53
CA ASP A 316 48.18 19.87 -4.32
C ASP A 316 47.86 19.52 -5.80
N GLY A 317 46.72 19.93 -6.38
CA GLY A 317 46.41 19.68 -7.79
C GLY A 317 44.97 19.96 -8.23
N PRO A 318 44.55 19.46 -9.42
CA PRO A 318 43.20 19.67 -9.96
C PRO A 318 42.13 18.86 -9.21
N PRO A 319 40.86 19.29 -9.15
CA PRO A 319 39.80 18.60 -8.39
C PRO A 319 39.75 17.09 -8.68
N PRO A 320 39.85 16.22 -7.66
CA PRO A 320 39.84 14.77 -7.86
C PRO A 320 38.42 14.27 -8.21
N ILE A 321 38.30 13.02 -8.66
CA ILE A 321 37.03 12.30 -8.69
C ILE A 321 36.78 11.60 -7.36
N TYR A 322 35.52 11.42 -6.96
CA TYR A 322 35.16 10.58 -5.81
C TYR A 322 34.76 9.18 -6.27
N VAL A 323 35.21 8.15 -5.56
CA VAL A 323 34.77 6.76 -5.74
C VAL A 323 34.29 6.19 -4.41
N GLY A 324 33.03 5.78 -4.34
CA GLY A 324 32.47 5.16 -3.13
C GLY A 324 31.23 4.33 -3.39
N PHE A 325 31.32 3.03 -3.13
CA PHE A 325 30.21 2.09 -3.34
C PHE A 325 29.37 1.86 -2.08
N GLY A 326 29.59 2.58 -0.98
CA GLY A 326 28.82 2.44 0.25
C GLY A 326 29.09 1.12 0.98
N SER A 327 28.14 0.69 1.81
CA SER A 327 28.25 -0.49 2.70
C SER A 327 28.02 -1.84 1.98
N ILE A 328 28.48 -1.99 0.74
CA ILE A 328 28.19 -3.19 -0.05
C ILE A 328 29.18 -4.29 0.30
N VAL A 329 28.66 -5.37 0.89
CA VAL A 329 29.39 -6.61 1.14
C VAL A 329 29.32 -7.48 -0.12
N VAL A 330 30.27 -7.31 -1.03
CA VAL A 330 30.45 -8.20 -2.19
C VAL A 330 31.77 -8.95 -2.09
N GLY A 331 31.79 -10.19 -2.56
CA GLY A 331 33.05 -10.89 -2.86
C GLY A 331 33.75 -10.24 -4.05
N GLY A 332 35.08 -10.22 -4.07
CA GLY A 332 35.88 -9.71 -5.19
C GLY A 332 36.23 -8.22 -5.14
N ILE A 333 36.23 -7.60 -3.95
CA ILE A 333 36.58 -6.18 -3.76
C ILE A 333 37.99 -5.88 -4.32
N GLU A 334 38.95 -6.79 -4.21
CA GLU A 334 40.29 -6.63 -4.79
C GLU A 334 40.26 -6.42 -6.31
N GLY A 335 39.41 -7.19 -7.02
CA GLY A 335 39.22 -7.04 -8.46
C GLY A 335 38.57 -5.71 -8.82
N LEU A 336 37.59 -5.26 -8.04
CA LEU A 336 36.97 -3.95 -8.20
C LEU A 336 37.99 -2.82 -8.01
N MET A 337 38.80 -2.89 -6.96
CA MET A 337 39.83 -1.89 -6.68
C MET A 337 40.90 -1.87 -7.76
N THR A 338 41.32 -3.03 -8.27
CA THR A 338 42.26 -3.12 -9.40
C THR A 338 41.70 -2.41 -10.64
N MET A 339 40.42 -2.61 -10.95
CA MET A 339 39.76 -1.92 -12.07
C MET A 339 39.68 -0.40 -11.86
N VAL A 340 39.33 0.04 -10.65
CA VAL A 340 39.25 1.47 -10.29
C VAL A 340 40.62 2.15 -10.43
N LEU A 341 41.67 1.58 -9.82
CA LEU A 341 43.03 2.12 -9.90
C LEU A 341 43.58 2.13 -11.33
N SER A 342 43.28 1.07 -12.10
CA SER A 342 43.63 1.01 -13.53
C SER A 342 42.95 2.12 -14.34
N ALA A 343 41.68 2.40 -14.08
CA ALA A 343 40.94 3.46 -14.77
C ALA A 343 41.45 4.86 -14.39
N ILE A 344 41.76 5.09 -13.10
CA ILE A 344 42.36 6.34 -12.61
C ILE A 344 43.69 6.59 -13.32
N LYS A 345 44.58 5.59 -13.35
CA LYS A 345 45.89 5.69 -14.02
C LYS A 345 45.75 5.95 -15.52
N ALA A 346 44.81 5.29 -16.20
CA ALA A 346 44.60 5.45 -17.64
C ALA A 346 43.98 6.81 -18.01
N THR A 347 43.19 7.40 -17.13
CA THR A 347 42.54 8.72 -17.35
C THR A 347 43.39 9.88 -16.85
N GLY A 348 44.43 9.62 -16.03
CA GLY A 348 45.32 10.64 -15.49
C GLY A 348 44.65 11.56 -14.46
N VAL A 349 43.53 11.14 -13.87
CA VAL A 349 42.79 11.90 -12.87
C VAL A 349 43.32 11.60 -11.47
N ARG A 350 43.14 12.54 -10.55
CA ARG A 350 43.29 12.28 -9.10
C ARG A 350 41.99 11.70 -8.55
N ALA A 351 42.04 10.89 -7.50
CA ALA A 351 40.87 10.25 -6.92
C ALA A 351 40.85 10.27 -5.39
N ILE A 352 39.66 10.48 -4.82
CA ILE A 352 39.34 10.22 -3.43
C ILE A 352 38.52 8.94 -3.37
N ILE A 353 39.03 7.92 -2.68
CA ILE A 353 38.37 6.63 -2.55
C ILE A 353 37.87 6.47 -1.11
N SER A 354 36.57 6.26 -0.93
CA SER A 354 36.00 5.98 0.39
C SER A 354 36.39 4.56 0.84
N ARG A 355 36.95 4.46 2.05
CA ARG A 355 37.39 3.18 2.64
C ARG A 355 36.24 2.21 2.95
N GLY A 356 35.00 2.72 3.09
CA GLY A 356 33.80 1.92 3.37
C GLY A 356 33.90 1.02 4.61
N TRP A 357 33.02 0.02 4.71
CA TRP A 357 33.05 -1.00 5.77
C TRP A 357 34.15 -2.05 5.57
N SER A 358 34.74 -2.11 4.38
CA SER A 358 35.78 -3.08 4.00
C SER A 358 37.19 -2.67 4.42
N ASN A 359 37.34 -1.53 5.11
CA ASN A 359 38.62 -1.02 5.61
C ASN A 359 39.71 -1.07 4.52
N LEU A 360 39.35 -0.62 3.32
CA LEU A 360 40.17 -0.78 2.12
C LEU A 360 41.52 -0.10 2.31
N THR A 361 42.57 -0.90 2.17
CA THR A 361 43.95 -0.44 2.08
C THR A 361 44.41 -0.71 0.65
N GLY A 362 45.00 0.30 0.01
CA GLY A 362 45.61 0.17 -1.29
C GLY A 362 47.00 0.79 -1.28
N GLU A 363 47.74 0.58 -2.36
CA GLU A 363 49.10 1.11 -2.50
C GLU A 363 49.11 2.63 -2.40
N GLU A 364 50.10 3.19 -1.69
CA GLU A 364 50.27 4.63 -1.59
C GLU A 364 50.59 5.21 -2.98
N SER A 365 49.73 6.11 -3.44
CA SER A 365 49.90 6.83 -4.70
C SER A 365 49.65 8.32 -4.46
N SER A 366 50.45 9.19 -5.08
CA SER A 366 50.25 10.64 -5.01
C SER A 366 48.92 11.10 -5.61
N ASP A 367 48.31 10.28 -6.47
CA ASP A 367 47.06 10.59 -7.17
C ASP A 367 45.82 10.03 -6.47
N VAL A 368 45.98 9.24 -5.39
CA VAL A 368 44.87 8.56 -4.71
C VAL A 368 44.89 8.85 -3.21
N PHE A 369 43.78 9.38 -2.70
CA PHE A 369 43.58 9.59 -1.27
C PHE A 369 42.46 8.69 -0.72
N TYR A 370 42.77 7.89 0.29
CA TYR A 370 41.79 6.98 0.92
C TYR A 370 41.11 7.65 2.11
N VAL A 371 39.88 8.11 1.93
CA VAL A 371 39.12 8.84 2.95
C VAL A 371 38.29 7.91 3.85
N GLY A 372 38.25 8.22 5.15
CA GLY A 372 37.34 7.62 6.12
C GLY A 372 35.94 8.25 6.06
N ASP A 373 35.33 8.48 7.23
CA ASP A 373 34.04 9.16 7.30
C ASP A 373 34.19 10.65 6.95
N CYS A 374 33.45 11.09 5.93
CA CYS A 374 33.48 12.47 5.42
C CYS A 374 32.08 12.83 4.87
N PRO A 375 31.48 13.95 5.31
CA PRO A 375 30.17 14.37 4.82
C PRO A 375 30.17 14.60 3.30
N HIS A 376 29.27 13.92 2.59
CA HIS A 376 29.16 14.05 1.12
C HIS A 376 28.76 15.46 0.72
N GLU A 377 28.00 16.15 1.55
CA GLU A 377 27.58 17.53 1.32
C GLU A 377 28.77 18.48 1.23
N TRP A 378 29.84 18.23 2.00
CA TRP A 378 31.08 18.99 1.93
C TRP A 378 31.99 18.47 0.81
N LEU A 379 32.20 17.15 0.76
CA LEU A 379 33.16 16.53 -0.14
C LEU A 379 32.81 16.72 -1.61
N PHE A 380 31.52 16.61 -1.98
CA PHE A 380 31.12 16.66 -3.38
C PHE A 380 31.25 18.06 -4.01
N GLN A 381 31.42 19.09 -3.19
CA GLN A 381 31.77 20.44 -3.67
C GLN A 381 33.24 20.54 -4.11
N GLN A 382 34.09 19.59 -3.71
CA GLN A 382 35.53 19.60 -3.93
C GLN A 382 35.98 18.65 -5.06
N VAL A 383 35.05 17.93 -5.70
CA VAL A 383 35.36 16.86 -6.66
C VAL A 383 34.77 17.15 -8.05
N ALA A 384 35.44 16.66 -9.08
CA ALA A 384 35.04 16.87 -10.48
C ALA A 384 33.94 15.91 -10.95
N ALA A 385 33.90 14.69 -10.40
CA ALA A 385 32.90 13.68 -10.73
C ALA A 385 32.69 12.72 -9.54
N VAL A 386 31.53 12.06 -9.50
CA VAL A 386 31.19 11.07 -8.47
C VAL A 386 30.94 9.71 -9.12
N ILE A 387 31.58 8.65 -8.63
CA ILE A 387 31.33 7.26 -9.00
C ILE A 387 30.83 6.51 -7.78
N HIS A 388 29.62 5.99 -7.86
CA HIS A 388 29.00 5.31 -6.72
C HIS A 388 28.01 4.23 -7.11
N HIS A 389 27.49 3.54 -6.11
CA HIS A 389 26.54 2.44 -6.27
C HIS A 389 25.15 2.84 -6.76
N GLY A 390 24.73 4.09 -6.55
CA GLY A 390 23.42 4.60 -7.03
C GLY A 390 22.35 4.74 -5.97
N GLY A 391 22.70 4.76 -4.68
CA GLY A 391 21.72 5.02 -3.62
C GLY A 391 21.13 6.43 -3.75
N ALA A 392 19.81 6.55 -3.55
CA ALA A 392 19.06 7.79 -3.77
C ALA A 392 19.71 9.03 -3.13
N GLY A 393 20.17 8.93 -1.88
CA GLY A 393 20.80 10.05 -1.17
C GLY A 393 22.15 10.48 -1.75
N THR A 394 23.01 9.53 -2.15
CA THR A 394 24.30 9.87 -2.76
C THR A 394 24.10 10.47 -4.16
N THR A 395 23.17 9.91 -4.94
CA THR A 395 22.77 10.47 -6.24
C THR A 395 22.25 11.90 -6.08
N ALA A 396 21.32 12.12 -5.15
CA ALA A 396 20.76 13.44 -4.88
C ALA A 396 21.84 14.45 -4.47
N CYS A 397 22.78 14.05 -3.60
CA CYS A 397 23.87 14.90 -3.15
C CYS A 397 24.79 15.31 -4.30
N GLY A 398 25.23 14.36 -5.13
CA GLY A 398 26.09 14.65 -6.29
C GLY A 398 25.45 15.64 -7.26
N LEU A 399 24.19 15.37 -7.64
CA LEU A 399 23.45 16.25 -8.54
C LEU A 399 23.15 17.62 -7.92
N ARG A 400 22.89 17.71 -6.61
CA ARG A 400 22.62 18.97 -5.91
C ARG A 400 23.79 19.94 -5.92
N TYR A 401 25.02 19.42 -5.99
CA TYR A 401 26.25 20.21 -6.11
C TYR A 401 26.75 20.33 -7.55
N GLY A 402 26.00 19.83 -8.52
CA GLY A 402 26.31 19.97 -9.95
C GLY A 402 27.47 19.09 -10.39
N THR A 403 27.66 17.96 -9.74
CA THR A 403 28.76 17.04 -10.01
C THR A 403 28.28 15.89 -10.91
N PRO A 404 28.86 15.72 -12.12
CA PRO A 404 28.55 14.59 -12.99
C PRO A 404 28.76 13.25 -12.30
N THR A 405 27.83 12.32 -12.50
CA THR A 405 27.72 11.12 -11.66
C THR A 405 27.64 9.84 -12.48
N THR A 406 28.57 8.91 -12.26
CA THR A 406 28.53 7.54 -12.80
C THR A 406 27.94 6.58 -11.76
N ILE A 407 26.96 5.78 -12.19
CA ILE A 407 26.30 4.80 -11.32
C ILE A 407 26.70 3.37 -11.71
N VAL A 408 27.21 2.62 -10.74
CA VAL A 408 27.52 1.18 -10.83
C VAL A 408 26.52 0.42 -9.95
N PRO A 409 25.35 0.01 -10.47
CA PRO A 409 24.33 -0.58 -9.64
C PRO A 409 24.63 -2.04 -9.28
N PHE A 410 24.25 -2.40 -8.06
CA PHE A 410 24.31 -3.73 -7.48
C PHE A 410 22.91 -4.35 -7.33
N PHE A 411 21.95 -3.61 -6.78
CA PHE A 411 20.58 -4.09 -6.53
C PHE A 411 19.60 -2.92 -6.25
N GLY A 412 18.32 -3.24 -6.06
CA GLY A 412 17.32 -2.29 -5.56
C GLY A 412 16.96 -1.19 -6.56
N ASP A 413 16.90 0.05 -6.09
CA ASP A 413 16.59 1.26 -6.85
C ASP A 413 17.79 1.83 -7.63
N GLN A 414 18.99 1.30 -7.41
CA GLN A 414 20.22 1.80 -8.02
C GLN A 414 20.20 1.80 -9.56
N PRO A 415 19.70 0.77 -10.27
CA PRO A 415 19.58 0.82 -11.74
C PRO A 415 18.64 1.93 -12.21
N PHE A 416 17.56 2.19 -11.47
CA PHE A 416 16.61 3.26 -11.78
C PHE A 416 17.31 4.63 -11.70
N TRP A 417 18.02 4.91 -10.61
CA TRP A 417 18.79 6.15 -10.49
C TRP A 417 19.87 6.29 -11.56
N GLY A 418 20.52 5.18 -11.90
CA GLY A 418 21.46 5.12 -13.02
C GLY A 418 20.86 5.57 -14.34
N ALA A 419 19.68 5.03 -14.69
CA ALA A 419 18.97 5.40 -15.90
C ALA A 419 18.52 6.87 -15.87
N VAL A 420 18.00 7.34 -14.74
CA VAL A 420 17.56 8.73 -14.56
C VAL A 420 18.71 9.74 -14.73
N VAL A 421 19.87 9.46 -14.15
CA VAL A 421 21.07 10.32 -14.31
C VAL A 421 21.55 10.35 -15.75
N ALA A 422 21.51 9.21 -16.43
CA ALA A 422 21.90 9.10 -17.84
C ALA A 422 20.95 9.85 -18.76
N GLU A 423 19.63 9.72 -18.55
CA GLU A 423 18.60 10.43 -19.32
C GLU A 423 18.69 11.96 -19.13
N ALA A 424 19.08 12.41 -17.94
CA ALA A 424 19.35 13.82 -17.66
C ALA A 424 20.66 14.34 -18.28
N GLY A 425 21.49 13.47 -18.88
CA GLY A 425 22.82 13.82 -19.41
C GLY A 425 23.87 14.16 -18.33
N ALA A 426 23.53 14.03 -17.05
CA ALA A 426 24.41 14.34 -15.93
C ALA A 426 25.40 13.19 -15.61
N GLY A 427 25.38 12.11 -16.40
CA GLY A 427 26.27 10.97 -16.27
C GLY A 427 26.06 9.96 -17.40
N PRO A 428 26.94 8.96 -17.53
CA PRO A 428 26.81 7.94 -18.56
C PRO A 428 25.72 6.92 -18.20
N ALA A 429 25.36 6.07 -19.17
CA ALA A 429 24.51 4.91 -18.92
C ALA A 429 25.06 4.06 -17.76
N PRO A 430 24.20 3.54 -16.86
CA PRO A 430 24.67 2.81 -15.69
C PRO A 430 25.41 1.54 -16.09
N ILE A 431 26.43 1.18 -15.32
CA ILE A 431 27.27 0.00 -15.57
C ILE A 431 26.98 -1.05 -14.50
N PRO A 432 26.09 -2.03 -14.74
CA PRO A 432 25.81 -3.08 -13.76
C PRO A 432 27.10 -3.73 -13.30
N TYR A 433 27.26 -3.93 -11.98
CA TYR A 433 28.50 -4.43 -11.37
C TYR A 433 29.04 -5.68 -12.07
N ARG A 434 28.16 -6.62 -12.45
CA ARG A 434 28.53 -7.87 -13.15
C ARG A 434 29.15 -7.67 -14.53
N SER A 435 28.98 -6.49 -15.11
CA SER A 435 29.47 -6.12 -16.44
C SER A 435 30.57 -5.05 -16.40
N LEU A 436 30.99 -4.64 -15.21
CA LEU A 436 31.99 -3.61 -15.00
C LEU A 436 33.36 -4.11 -15.49
N THR A 437 34.06 -3.24 -16.22
CA THR A 437 35.43 -3.44 -16.70
C THR A 437 36.20 -2.13 -16.59
N SER A 438 37.53 -2.18 -16.56
CA SER A 438 38.37 -0.97 -16.57
C SER A 438 38.05 -0.06 -17.75
N GLN A 439 37.88 -0.60 -18.96
CA GLN A 439 37.55 0.17 -20.16
C GLN A 439 36.21 0.91 -20.04
N LYS A 440 35.16 0.25 -19.53
CA LYS A 440 33.88 0.91 -19.31
C LYS A 440 33.99 2.02 -18.27
N LEU A 441 34.77 1.81 -17.22
CA LEU A 441 35.00 2.81 -16.18
C LEU A 441 35.81 4.00 -16.71
N ILE A 442 36.81 3.77 -17.57
CA ILE A 442 37.57 4.82 -18.26
C ILE A 442 36.62 5.70 -19.09
N HIS A 443 35.78 5.09 -19.93
CA HIS A 443 34.82 5.85 -20.74
C HIS A 443 33.82 6.61 -19.88
N ALA A 444 33.37 6.04 -18.77
CA ALA A 444 32.46 6.69 -17.84
C ALA A 444 33.09 7.92 -17.17
N ILE A 445 34.36 7.81 -16.73
CA ILE A 445 35.12 8.94 -16.18
C ILE A 445 35.27 10.03 -17.24
N GLN A 446 35.67 9.67 -18.46
CA GLN A 446 35.83 10.62 -19.55
C GLN A 446 34.53 11.35 -19.90
N TYR A 447 33.40 10.62 -19.92
CA TYR A 447 32.08 11.22 -20.12
C TYR A 447 31.73 12.21 -19.00
N CYS A 448 31.91 11.84 -17.74
CA CYS A 448 31.63 12.74 -16.61
C CYS A 448 32.47 14.03 -16.65
N LEU A 449 33.67 13.99 -17.23
CA LEU A 449 34.54 15.15 -17.38
C LEU A 449 34.26 15.96 -18.66
N SER A 450 33.31 15.54 -19.49
CA SER A 450 32.96 16.25 -20.72
C SER A 450 32.21 17.56 -20.42
N PRO A 451 32.35 18.61 -21.25
CA PRO A 451 31.63 19.86 -21.07
C PRO A 451 30.10 19.69 -21.01
N GLU A 452 29.56 18.74 -21.76
CA GLU A 452 28.13 18.44 -21.84
C GLU A 452 27.62 17.91 -20.50
N ALA A 453 28.30 16.90 -19.93
CA ALA A 453 27.90 16.31 -18.65
C ALA A 453 28.00 17.33 -17.51
N VAL A 454 29.08 18.13 -17.48
CA VAL A 454 29.28 19.20 -16.50
C VAL A 454 28.18 20.26 -16.62
N THR A 455 27.80 20.65 -17.83
CA THR A 455 26.75 21.65 -18.06
C THR A 455 25.38 21.11 -17.63
N ALA A 456 25.04 19.88 -18.00
CA ALA A 456 23.79 19.23 -17.60
C ALA A 456 23.67 19.11 -16.07
N ALA A 457 24.74 18.65 -15.40
CA ALA A 457 24.77 18.54 -13.94
C ALA A 457 24.60 19.91 -13.26
N LYS A 458 25.26 20.96 -13.76
CA LYS A 458 25.10 22.33 -13.23
C LYS A 458 23.69 22.89 -13.40
N GLN A 459 23.08 22.71 -14.56
CA GLN A 459 21.70 23.14 -14.82
C GLN A 459 20.70 22.43 -13.91
N LEU A 460 20.87 21.12 -13.73
CA LEU A 460 20.02 20.37 -12.80
C LEU A 460 20.21 20.85 -11.36
N ALA A 461 21.45 21.11 -10.94
CA ALA A 461 21.74 21.66 -9.62
C ALA A 461 21.10 23.04 -9.40
N GLU A 462 21.04 23.88 -10.43
CA GLU A 462 20.34 25.18 -10.38
C GLU A 462 18.84 25.03 -10.16
N SER A 463 18.21 24.05 -10.83
CA SER A 463 16.79 23.74 -10.62
C SER A 463 16.54 23.17 -9.22
N MET A 464 17.33 22.18 -8.81
CA MET A 464 17.25 21.58 -7.47
C MET A 464 17.50 22.57 -6.33
N ARG A 465 18.28 23.65 -6.57
CA ARG A 465 18.50 24.73 -5.59
C ARG A 465 17.26 25.56 -5.29
N LYS A 466 16.28 25.59 -6.19
CA LYS A 466 15.02 26.33 -6.04
C LYS A 466 13.95 25.50 -5.31
N GLU A 467 14.22 24.21 -5.10
CA GLU A 467 13.30 23.27 -4.46
C GLU A 467 13.53 23.25 -2.95
N ASP A 468 12.45 23.30 -2.17
CA ASP A 468 12.45 22.96 -0.75
C ASP A 468 11.63 21.68 -0.55
N GLY A 469 12.30 20.54 -0.75
CA GLY A 469 11.64 19.24 -0.69
C GLY A 469 11.04 18.92 0.67
N VAL A 470 11.71 19.36 1.74
CA VAL A 470 11.24 19.11 3.11
C VAL A 470 9.98 19.90 3.39
N GLN A 471 9.96 21.20 3.09
CA GLN A 471 8.77 22.02 3.30
C GLN A 471 7.61 21.56 2.40
N ALA A 472 7.88 21.28 1.12
CA ALA A 472 6.85 20.76 0.20
C ALA A 472 6.24 19.43 0.69
N ALA A 473 7.03 18.56 1.32
CA ALA A 473 6.51 17.33 1.91
C ALA A 473 5.66 17.56 3.18
N VAL A 474 6.01 18.54 4.01
CA VAL A 474 5.17 18.96 5.15
C VAL A 474 3.84 19.52 4.65
N ASP A 475 3.87 20.36 3.62
CA ASP A 475 2.68 20.97 3.03
C ASP A 475 1.78 19.89 2.40
N SER A 476 2.38 18.94 1.66
CA SER A 476 1.69 17.76 1.13
C SER A 476 1.02 16.94 2.23
N PHE A 477 1.74 16.70 3.34
CA PHE A 477 1.20 15.97 4.49
C PHE A 477 -0.01 16.69 5.07
N HIS A 478 0.11 17.99 5.37
CA HIS A 478 -0.99 18.80 5.90
C HIS A 478 -2.20 18.88 4.96
N ALA A 479 -1.97 19.01 3.66
CA ALA A 479 -3.03 19.04 2.65
C ALA A 479 -3.86 17.75 2.61
N ASN A 480 -3.26 16.61 2.96
CA ASN A 480 -3.89 15.30 2.97
C ASN A 480 -4.55 14.91 4.32
N LEU A 481 -4.44 15.77 5.34
CA LEU A 481 -5.09 15.61 6.64
C LEU A 481 -6.55 16.12 6.60
N PRO A 482 -7.49 15.43 7.29
CA PRO A 482 -8.88 15.86 7.35
C PRO A 482 -9.12 16.94 8.42
N GLU A 483 -8.51 18.13 8.25
CA GLU A 483 -8.49 19.23 9.22
C GLU A 483 -9.84 19.50 9.90
N SER A 484 -10.91 19.67 9.12
CA SER A 484 -12.27 19.95 9.62
C SER A 484 -12.85 18.85 10.52
N LYS A 485 -12.26 17.65 10.50
CA LYS A 485 -12.67 16.52 11.33
C LYS A 485 -11.73 16.29 12.50
N MET A 486 -10.59 16.97 12.61
CA MET A 486 -9.59 16.68 13.64
C MET A 486 -9.74 17.51 14.92
N GLY A 487 -10.38 18.68 14.88
CA GLY A 487 -10.52 19.54 16.07
C GLY A 487 -11.41 18.99 17.19
N CYS A 488 -11.08 19.33 18.42
CA CYS A 488 -11.86 19.11 19.63
C CYS A 488 -13.02 20.14 19.75
N ASP A 489 -14.16 19.72 20.32
CA ASP A 489 -15.33 20.60 20.45
C ASP A 489 -15.16 21.68 21.53
N PHE A 490 -14.19 21.50 22.45
CA PHE A 490 -13.84 22.46 23.51
C PHE A 490 -12.71 23.40 23.08
N PHE A 491 -11.71 22.84 22.39
CA PHE A 491 -10.50 23.55 21.97
C PHE A 491 -10.20 23.18 20.51
N PRO A 492 -10.71 23.95 19.52
CA PRO A 492 -10.58 23.61 18.11
C PRO A 492 -9.13 23.51 17.60
N ASP A 493 -8.19 24.15 18.29
CA ASP A 493 -6.75 24.10 18.08
C ASP A 493 -6.09 22.82 18.65
N GLN A 494 -6.86 21.93 19.28
CA GLN A 494 -6.39 20.66 19.82
C GLN A 494 -7.02 19.47 19.10
N PRO A 495 -6.27 18.38 18.86
CA PRO A 495 -6.81 17.20 18.19
C PRO A 495 -7.81 16.45 19.09
N ALA A 496 -8.97 16.13 18.55
CA ALA A 496 -9.93 15.23 19.14
C ALA A 496 -9.38 13.80 19.20
N ALA A 497 -9.38 13.21 20.39
CA ALA A 497 -8.86 11.87 20.63
C ALA A 497 -9.95 10.88 21.08
N LEU A 498 -10.95 11.38 21.82
CA LEU A 498 -12.04 10.60 22.41
C LEU A 498 -13.39 11.24 22.09
N VAL A 499 -14.46 10.43 22.10
CA VAL A 499 -15.83 10.88 21.85
C VAL A 499 -16.79 10.33 22.90
N TYR A 500 -17.72 11.18 23.34
CA TYR A 500 -18.85 10.81 24.20
C TYR A 500 -20.18 10.92 23.43
N GLY A 501 -21.12 10.02 23.72
CA GLY A 501 -22.45 10.02 23.09
C GLY A 501 -22.56 9.14 21.84
N ARG A 502 -23.70 9.24 21.13
CA ARG A 502 -24.01 8.43 19.93
C ARG A 502 -24.69 9.25 18.84
N GLY A 503 -24.42 8.90 17.58
CA GLY A 503 -25.06 9.52 16.41
C GLY A 503 -24.74 11.01 16.30
N LYS A 504 -25.76 11.84 15.97
CA LYS A 504 -25.61 13.30 15.85
C LYS A 504 -25.36 14.03 17.19
N LYS A 505 -25.47 13.33 18.32
CA LYS A 505 -25.28 13.89 19.68
C LYS A 505 -23.89 13.54 20.25
N GLN A 506 -22.87 13.53 19.40
CA GLN A 506 -21.49 13.22 19.82
C GLN A 506 -20.73 14.48 20.23
N VAL A 507 -19.97 14.38 21.32
CA VAL A 507 -19.04 15.42 21.80
C VAL A 507 -17.62 14.90 21.66
N LYS A 508 -16.81 15.59 20.86
CA LYS A 508 -15.41 15.28 20.58
C LYS A 508 -14.51 15.98 21.60
N MET A 509 -13.59 15.25 22.18
CA MET A 509 -12.71 15.72 23.24
C MET A 509 -11.26 15.45 22.90
N CYS A 510 -10.39 16.42 23.16
CA CYS A 510 -8.96 16.19 23.25
C CYS A 510 -8.63 15.38 24.51
N ARG A 511 -7.41 14.82 24.54
CA ARG A 511 -6.97 13.92 25.63
C ARG A 511 -7.08 14.57 27.03
N PRO A 512 -6.65 15.83 27.24
CA PRO A 512 -6.75 16.49 28.56
C PRO A 512 -8.19 16.63 29.03
N VAL A 513 -9.10 17.11 28.17
CA VAL A 513 -10.53 17.29 28.50
C VAL A 513 -11.17 15.96 28.92
N ALA A 514 -10.93 14.89 28.15
CA ALA A 514 -11.49 13.59 28.46
C ALA A 514 -10.99 13.05 29.81
N SER A 515 -9.69 13.22 30.11
CA SER A 515 -9.09 12.88 31.39
C SER A 515 -9.73 13.64 32.56
N ILE A 516 -9.87 14.98 32.42
CA ILE A 516 -10.47 15.85 33.45
C ILE A 516 -11.91 15.42 33.74
N LEU A 517 -12.72 15.19 32.71
CA LEU A 517 -14.13 14.80 32.88
C LEU A 517 -14.29 13.42 33.53
N VAL A 518 -13.38 12.48 33.25
CA VAL A 518 -13.36 11.16 33.91
C VAL A 518 -12.97 11.29 35.38
N LYS A 519 -11.92 12.05 35.71
CA LYS A 519 -11.47 12.26 37.09
C LYS A 519 -12.48 13.00 37.96
N ASN A 520 -13.27 13.89 37.37
CA ASN A 520 -14.35 14.61 38.07
C ASN A 520 -15.68 13.83 38.11
N GLY A 521 -15.71 12.58 37.62
CA GLY A 521 -16.91 11.73 37.65
C GLY A 521 -18.05 12.21 36.75
N LYS A 522 -17.80 13.14 35.82
CA LYS A 522 -18.81 13.67 34.89
C LYS A 522 -19.07 12.71 33.73
N VAL A 523 -18.06 11.95 33.33
CA VAL A 523 -18.14 10.89 32.33
C VAL A 523 -17.52 9.63 32.88
N GLU A 524 -18.21 8.49 32.75
CA GLU A 524 -17.61 7.21 33.09
C GLU A 524 -16.68 6.74 31.96
N ARG A 525 -15.54 6.14 32.33
CA ARG A 525 -14.58 5.56 31.36
C ARG A 525 -15.23 4.69 30.28
N LYS A 526 -16.21 3.87 30.65
CA LYS A 526 -16.94 2.95 29.74
C LYS A 526 -17.83 3.65 28.70
N GLN A 527 -18.11 4.94 28.89
CA GLN A 527 -18.93 5.75 27.99
C GLN A 527 -18.10 6.44 26.91
N LEU A 528 -16.78 6.53 27.10
CA LEU A 528 -15.86 7.07 26.12
C LEU A 528 -15.51 6.03 25.06
N LYS A 529 -15.32 6.51 23.83
CA LYS A 529 -14.78 5.73 22.73
C LYS A 529 -13.66 6.49 22.06
N SER A 530 -12.72 5.77 21.45
CA SER A 530 -11.73 6.41 20.59
C SER A 530 -12.41 7.16 19.43
N TYR A 531 -12.07 8.44 19.29
CA TYR A 531 -12.46 9.21 18.11
C TYR A 531 -11.60 8.80 16.90
N ARG A 532 -12.22 8.74 15.73
CA ARG A 532 -11.59 8.31 14.47
C ARG A 532 -11.65 9.46 13.46
N SER A 533 -10.53 10.16 13.28
CA SER A 533 -10.43 11.33 12.39
C SER A 533 -10.46 10.95 10.90
N LYS A 534 -9.87 9.81 10.54
CA LYS A 534 -9.86 9.24 9.18
C LYS A 534 -10.03 7.71 9.25
N PRO A 535 -11.26 7.19 9.41
CA PRO A 535 -11.48 5.75 9.45
C PRO A 535 -11.15 5.12 8.09
N THR A 536 -10.20 4.19 8.07
CA THR A 536 -9.91 3.36 6.90
C THR A 536 -10.78 2.10 6.94
N ASN A 537 -11.65 1.92 5.95
CA ASN A 537 -12.39 0.68 5.79
C ASN A 537 -11.76 -0.15 4.67
N ILE A 538 -11.13 -1.25 5.05
CA ILE A 538 -10.73 -2.29 4.09
C ILE A 538 -11.97 -3.16 3.86
N GLU A 539 -12.58 -2.99 2.70
CA GLU A 539 -13.62 -3.89 2.22
C GLU A 539 -12.94 -5.12 1.64
N ASN A 540 -13.15 -6.26 2.29
CA ASN A 540 -12.71 -7.54 1.75
C ASN A 540 -13.66 -7.91 0.60
N GLN A 541 -13.35 -7.52 -0.64
CA GLN A 541 -14.15 -7.92 -1.79
C GLN A 541 -13.73 -9.35 -2.13
N ARG A 542 -14.65 -10.28 -1.95
CA ARG A 542 -14.37 -11.70 -2.14
C ARG A 542 -14.58 -12.06 -3.59
N TRP A 543 -13.70 -11.53 -4.44
CA TRP A 543 -13.59 -11.93 -5.84
C TRP A 543 -12.52 -13.01 -5.96
N ASP A 544 -12.95 -14.22 -6.33
CA ASP A 544 -12.16 -15.08 -7.21
C ASP A 544 -13.12 -15.73 -8.23
N PRO A 545 -12.96 -15.52 -9.56
CA PRO A 545 -13.87 -16.09 -10.55
C PRO A 545 -13.91 -17.61 -10.45
N LEU A 546 -12.79 -18.26 -10.12
CA LEU A 546 -12.69 -19.71 -9.97
C LEU A 546 -13.45 -20.20 -8.71
N THR A 547 -13.36 -19.47 -7.60
CA THR A 547 -14.06 -19.79 -6.34
C THR A 547 -15.55 -19.43 -6.40
N ALA A 548 -15.91 -18.33 -7.06
CA ALA A 548 -17.30 -17.93 -7.25
C ALA A 548 -18.04 -18.84 -8.25
N LEU A 549 -17.40 -19.27 -9.35
CA LEU A 549 -17.97 -20.26 -10.28
C LEU A 549 -18.07 -21.66 -9.67
N SER A 550 -17.21 -22.01 -8.72
CA SER A 550 -17.27 -23.31 -8.04
C SER A 550 -18.27 -23.33 -6.87
N ALA A 551 -18.42 -22.23 -6.14
CA ALA A 551 -19.40 -22.11 -5.05
C ALA A 551 -20.84 -21.90 -5.56
N ALA A 552 -21.02 -21.17 -6.67
CA ALA A 552 -22.27 -21.09 -7.40
C ALA A 552 -22.11 -21.84 -8.72
N SER A 553 -22.28 -23.17 -8.67
CA SER A 553 -22.17 -24.02 -9.84
C SER A 553 -22.93 -23.39 -11.02
N ILE A 554 -22.27 -23.26 -12.18
CA ILE A 554 -22.84 -22.75 -13.44
C ILE A 554 -24.24 -23.32 -13.70
N SER A 555 -24.51 -24.55 -13.27
CA SER A 555 -25.82 -25.20 -13.29
C SER A 555 -26.93 -24.39 -12.59
N THR A 556 -26.68 -23.78 -11.43
CA THR A 556 -27.67 -22.97 -10.69
C THR A 556 -27.97 -21.67 -11.43
N ILE A 557 -26.94 -21.02 -11.98
CA ILE A 557 -27.09 -19.81 -12.80
C ILE A 557 -27.87 -20.13 -14.08
N VAL A 558 -27.53 -21.22 -14.77
CA VAL A 558 -28.24 -21.69 -15.98
C VAL A 558 -29.69 -22.10 -15.66
N LYS A 559 -29.94 -22.74 -14.52
CA LYS A 559 -31.30 -23.11 -14.07
C LYS A 559 -32.14 -21.89 -13.72
N MET A 560 -31.57 -20.86 -13.10
CA MET A 560 -32.26 -19.61 -12.80
C MET A 560 -32.48 -18.76 -14.06
N ALA A 561 -31.53 -18.76 -15.00
CA ALA A 561 -31.70 -18.15 -16.32
C ALA A 561 -32.80 -18.85 -17.12
N GLY A 562 -32.88 -20.18 -17.06
CA GLY A 562 -34.00 -20.95 -17.61
C GLY A 562 -35.34 -20.62 -16.95
N ALA A 563 -35.39 -20.54 -15.62
CA ALA A 563 -36.60 -20.16 -14.88
C ALA A 563 -37.06 -18.71 -15.16
N THR A 564 -36.12 -17.80 -15.47
CA THR A 564 -36.42 -16.41 -15.83
C THR A 564 -36.82 -16.28 -17.30
N ALA A 565 -36.17 -17.06 -18.19
CA ALA A 565 -36.60 -17.20 -19.58
C ALA A 565 -38.04 -17.74 -19.65
N ASP A 566 -38.39 -18.70 -18.80
CA ASP A 566 -39.75 -19.22 -18.68
C ASP A 566 -40.78 -18.15 -18.28
N ILE A 567 -40.40 -17.15 -17.46
CA ILE A 567 -41.27 -16.03 -17.08
C ILE A 567 -41.55 -15.08 -18.26
N ILE A 568 -40.68 -15.06 -19.26
CA ILE A 568 -40.82 -14.20 -20.46
C ILE A 568 -41.43 -14.98 -21.63
N VAL A 569 -40.99 -16.22 -21.81
CA VAL A 569 -41.38 -17.10 -22.92
C VAL A 569 -42.78 -17.65 -22.70
N LYS A 570 -43.12 -18.13 -21.49
CA LYS A 570 -44.44 -18.73 -21.25
C LYS A 570 -45.58 -17.74 -21.47
N PRO A 571 -45.55 -16.49 -20.97
CA PRO A 571 -46.62 -15.53 -21.29
C PRO A 571 -46.70 -15.19 -22.79
N PHE A 572 -45.57 -15.22 -23.51
CA PHE A 572 -45.55 -14.98 -24.96
C PHE A 572 -46.09 -16.18 -25.74
N GLU A 573 -45.82 -17.41 -25.29
CA GLU A 573 -46.40 -18.65 -25.81
C GLU A 573 -47.91 -18.75 -25.48
N GLU A 574 -48.33 -18.36 -24.27
CA GLU A 574 -49.73 -18.25 -23.87
C GLU A 574 -50.48 -17.15 -24.62
N TYR A 575 -49.83 -16.02 -24.92
CA TYR A 575 -50.40 -14.96 -25.77
C TYR A 575 -50.55 -15.42 -27.22
N LYS A 576 -49.58 -16.19 -27.72
CA LYS A 576 -49.64 -16.79 -29.06
C LYS A 576 -50.69 -17.91 -29.15
N ARG A 577 -50.91 -18.67 -28.08
CA ARG A 577 -52.02 -19.64 -27.94
C ARG A 577 -53.37 -18.98 -27.70
N GLY A 578 -53.40 -17.82 -27.03
CA GLY A 578 -54.61 -17.03 -26.78
C GLY A 578 -55.10 -16.21 -27.99
N SER A 579 -54.27 -16.07 -29.02
CA SER A 579 -54.66 -15.49 -30.32
C SER A 579 -55.43 -16.49 -31.22
N GLU A 580 -55.57 -17.73 -30.79
CA GLU A 580 -56.44 -18.74 -31.42
C GLU A 580 -57.47 -19.21 -30.39
N SER A 581 -58.36 -18.30 -29.98
CA SER A 581 -59.60 -18.70 -29.29
C SER A 581 -60.72 -18.79 -30.31
N GLY A 582 -61.26 -20.00 -30.46
CA GLY A 582 -62.54 -20.25 -31.10
C GLY A 582 -63.05 -21.62 -30.68
N ASP A 583 -63.91 -21.62 -29.65
CA ASP A 583 -64.80 -22.71 -29.23
C ASP A 583 -64.25 -23.87 -28.39
N LYS A 584 -64.42 -23.76 -27.06
CA LYS A 584 -65.41 -24.56 -26.29
C LYS A 584 -65.16 -24.40 -24.79
N VAL A 585 -66.11 -23.78 -24.11
CA VAL A 585 -66.26 -23.79 -22.65
C VAL A 585 -67.21 -24.95 -22.31
N GLU A 586 -66.66 -26.06 -21.83
CA GLU A 586 -67.29 -26.94 -20.83
C GLU A 586 -66.30 -28.05 -20.44
N ALA A 587 -66.31 -28.43 -19.16
CA ALA A 587 -65.45 -29.45 -18.52
C ALA A 587 -64.08 -28.98 -17.96
N GLN A 588 -64.08 -28.14 -16.92
CA GLN A 588 -63.00 -28.19 -15.91
C GLN A 588 -63.43 -27.62 -14.54
N ALA A 589 -64.67 -27.88 -14.13
CA ALA A 589 -65.19 -27.49 -12.81
C ALA A 589 -65.05 -28.60 -11.74
N GLU A 590 -64.13 -29.55 -11.91
CA GLU A 590 -64.03 -30.70 -10.99
C GLU A 590 -62.62 -31.02 -10.44
N SER A 591 -61.56 -30.31 -10.83
CA SER A 591 -60.20 -30.58 -10.30
C SER A 591 -59.75 -29.66 -9.14
N ILE A 592 -60.55 -28.65 -8.76
CA ILE A 592 -60.14 -27.63 -7.76
C ILE A 592 -60.29 -28.11 -6.30
N ARG A 593 -60.83 -29.31 -6.04
CA ARG A 593 -61.02 -29.82 -4.67
C ARG A 593 -59.91 -30.73 -4.12
N ARG A 594 -58.82 -30.97 -4.84
CA ARG A 594 -57.68 -31.74 -4.32
C ARG A 594 -56.39 -31.09 -4.75
N HIS A 595 -55.75 -30.34 -3.84
CA HIS A 595 -54.30 -30.16 -3.65
C HIS A 595 -54.04 -28.81 -2.97
N SER A 596 -54.19 -28.78 -1.65
CA SER A 596 -53.62 -27.75 -0.79
C SER A 596 -52.63 -28.44 0.15
N GLN A 597 -51.34 -28.40 -0.21
CA GLN A 597 -50.20 -28.56 0.69
C GLN A 597 -48.94 -28.02 0.00
N ALA A 598 -48.38 -26.94 0.55
CA ALA A 598 -47.08 -26.39 0.16
C ALA A 598 -45.96 -27.16 0.88
N PRO A 599 -44.80 -27.45 0.26
CA PRO A 599 -43.66 -28.01 0.97
C PRO A 599 -42.65 -26.93 1.40
N ALA A 600 -42.17 -27.11 2.63
CA ALA A 600 -41.07 -26.38 3.25
C ALA A 600 -39.71 -26.72 2.58
N PHE A 601 -38.80 -25.75 2.56
CA PHE A 601 -37.42 -25.90 2.08
C PHE A 601 -36.64 -26.91 2.95
N ALA A 602 -36.20 -28.01 2.34
CA ALA A 602 -35.28 -28.98 2.93
C ALA A 602 -33.84 -28.68 2.50
N MET A 603 -32.90 -28.65 3.45
CA MET A 603 -31.46 -28.66 3.18
C MET A 603 -31.02 -30.06 2.72
N LEU A 604 -30.23 -30.13 1.64
CA LEU A 604 -29.62 -31.36 1.14
C LEU A 604 -28.34 -31.70 1.91
N PRO A 605 -28.05 -32.98 2.22
CA PRO A 605 -26.79 -33.41 2.81
C PRO A 605 -25.70 -33.65 1.75
N LEU A 606 -24.45 -33.35 2.10
CA LEU A 606 -23.25 -33.64 1.29
C LEU A 606 -22.78 -35.10 1.51
N PRO A 607 -22.18 -35.76 0.50
CA PRO A 607 -21.70 -37.14 0.64
C PRO A 607 -20.26 -37.21 1.17
N GLY A 608 -20.03 -38.14 2.10
CA GLY A 608 -18.72 -38.78 2.29
C GLY A 608 -17.95 -38.45 3.56
N VAL A 609 -18.46 -38.84 4.74
CA VAL A 609 -17.61 -39.18 5.90
C VAL A 609 -18.25 -40.38 6.59
N GLY A 610 -17.61 -41.55 6.52
CA GLY A 610 -18.08 -42.77 7.15
C GLY A 610 -17.96 -42.71 8.67
N VAL A 611 -18.99 -43.16 9.37
CA VAL A 611 -19.00 -43.42 10.82
C VAL A 611 -19.65 -44.79 11.02
N PRO A 612 -19.08 -45.68 11.86
CA PRO A 612 -19.51 -47.07 11.98
C PRO A 612 -20.82 -47.24 12.75
N GLU A 613 -21.47 -48.38 12.49
CA GLU A 613 -22.79 -48.80 12.96
C GLU A 613 -22.91 -49.01 14.49
N GLY A 614 -24.12 -48.75 14.99
CA GLY A 614 -24.88 -49.71 15.80
C GLY A 614 -24.80 -49.60 17.32
N GLY A 615 -25.91 -49.20 17.94
CA GLY A 615 -26.15 -49.39 19.38
C GLY A 615 -27.50 -48.80 19.84
N ASP A 616 -28.47 -49.68 20.07
CA ASP A 616 -29.88 -49.45 20.40
C ASP A 616 -30.18 -48.57 21.63
N ALA A 617 -31.24 -47.75 21.54
CA ALA A 617 -32.13 -47.46 22.68
C ALA A 617 -33.54 -47.01 22.23
N LYS A 618 -34.56 -47.73 22.73
CA LYS A 618 -36.00 -47.54 22.50
C LYS A 618 -36.59 -46.25 23.12
N PRO A 619 -37.75 -45.78 22.62
CA PRO A 619 -38.37 -44.53 23.05
C PRO A 619 -39.38 -44.72 24.20
N THR A 620 -39.51 -43.72 25.06
CA THR A 620 -40.66 -43.58 25.96
C THR A 620 -41.45 -42.32 25.61
N SER A 621 -42.75 -42.53 25.41
CA SER A 621 -43.77 -41.52 25.14
C SER A 621 -44.44 -41.09 26.43
N ARG A 622 -44.85 -39.82 26.53
CA ARG A 622 -46.23 -39.41 26.86
C ARG A 622 -46.44 -37.88 26.79
N PRO A 623 -47.70 -37.43 26.58
CA PRO A 623 -48.04 -36.15 25.95
C PRO A 623 -48.43 -35.07 26.96
N VAL A 624 -48.39 -33.80 26.53
CA VAL A 624 -49.12 -32.72 27.21
C VAL A 624 -49.87 -31.86 26.18
N SER A 625 -51.11 -31.60 26.56
CA SER A 625 -52.22 -30.94 25.87
C SER A 625 -52.02 -29.45 25.60
N SER A 626 -52.76 -28.99 24.59
CA SER A 626 -52.99 -27.60 24.21
C SER A 626 -53.93 -26.85 25.16
N ARG A 627 -53.60 -25.59 25.48
CA ARG A 627 -54.45 -24.38 25.30
C ARG A 627 -53.83 -23.15 25.98
N GLY A 628 -53.98 -22.00 25.32
CA GLY A 628 -53.90 -20.67 25.93
C GLY A 628 -52.95 -19.72 25.21
N GLU A 629 -53.48 -18.93 24.28
CA GLU A 629 -52.80 -17.78 23.68
C GLU A 629 -52.51 -16.72 24.74
N ASP A 630 -51.33 -16.11 24.68
CA ASP A 630 -51.16 -14.73 25.11
C ASP A 630 -50.15 -14.00 24.21
N SER A 631 -50.61 -12.94 23.57
CA SER A 631 -49.86 -12.13 22.63
C SER A 631 -49.16 -10.98 23.35
N SER A 632 -47.83 -11.03 23.48
CA SER A 632 -47.01 -9.80 23.59
C SER A 632 -45.49 -10.07 23.46
N SER A 633 -44.82 -9.21 22.68
CA SER A 633 -43.36 -9.01 22.56
C SER A 633 -42.50 -10.04 21.77
N LYS A 634 -42.75 -10.14 20.45
CA LYS A 634 -41.85 -10.82 19.49
C LYS A 634 -40.42 -10.23 19.31
N PRO A 635 -40.06 -8.98 19.71
CA PRO A 635 -38.67 -8.52 19.57
C PRO A 635 -37.68 -9.16 20.57
N GLY A 636 -38.14 -9.46 21.79
CA GLY A 636 -37.29 -9.99 22.87
C GLY A 636 -36.88 -11.44 22.67
N ALA A 637 -37.84 -12.28 22.23
CA ALA A 637 -37.59 -13.70 21.97
C ALA A 637 -36.60 -13.93 20.81
N MET A 638 -36.62 -13.09 19.78
CA MET A 638 -35.63 -13.12 18.69
C MET A 638 -34.23 -12.71 19.16
N ALA A 639 -34.12 -11.69 20.01
CA ALA A 639 -32.84 -11.26 20.56
C ALA A 639 -32.22 -12.30 21.50
N VAL A 640 -33.06 -12.99 22.30
CA VAL A 640 -32.63 -14.08 23.20
C VAL A 640 -32.29 -15.35 22.42
N ALA A 641 -33.01 -15.69 21.35
CA ALA A 641 -32.67 -16.81 20.47
C ALA A 641 -31.34 -16.55 19.70
N ALA A 642 -31.11 -15.31 19.25
CA ALA A 642 -29.84 -14.92 18.66
C ALA A 642 -28.68 -14.99 19.67
N ALA A 643 -28.89 -14.50 20.91
CA ALA A 643 -27.87 -14.56 21.97
C ALA A 643 -27.56 -16.00 22.41
N ASN A 644 -28.58 -16.86 22.55
CA ASN A 644 -28.40 -18.27 22.94
C ASN A 644 -27.80 -19.14 21.84
N GLY A 645 -27.98 -18.78 20.55
CA GLY A 645 -27.26 -19.39 19.44
C GLY A 645 -25.77 -19.02 19.41
N VAL A 646 -25.45 -17.76 19.73
CA VAL A 646 -24.08 -17.22 19.71
C VAL A 646 -23.18 -17.85 20.79
N GLY A 647 -23.72 -18.24 21.95
CA GLY A 647 -22.95 -18.87 23.03
C GLY A 647 -22.36 -20.25 22.70
N LYS A 648 -22.83 -20.92 21.63
CA LYS A 648 -22.32 -22.23 21.17
C LYS A 648 -21.52 -22.16 19.86
N LEU A 649 -21.32 -20.97 19.29
CA LEU A 649 -20.79 -20.75 17.94
C LEU A 649 -19.35 -20.22 17.92
N ALA A 650 -18.43 -20.97 18.51
CA ALA A 650 -17.00 -20.75 18.27
C ALA A 650 -16.55 -21.65 17.11
N GLY A 651 -16.37 -21.09 15.90
CA GLY A 651 -15.77 -21.82 14.77
C GLY A 651 -15.78 -21.09 13.42
N ASN A 652 -14.64 -21.11 12.73
CA ASN A 652 -14.44 -20.55 11.37
C ASN A 652 -15.39 -21.14 10.30
N ALA A 653 -15.98 -22.32 10.54
CA ALA A 653 -16.85 -23.01 9.60
C ALA A 653 -18.19 -22.29 9.34
N THR A 654 -18.78 -21.62 10.34
CA THR A 654 -20.06 -20.91 10.19
C THR A 654 -19.93 -19.53 9.55
N LYS A 655 -18.79 -18.84 9.75
CA LYS A 655 -18.45 -17.62 8.99
C LYS A 655 -18.37 -17.93 7.49
N GLY A 656 -17.69 -19.02 7.14
CA GLY A 656 -17.56 -19.51 5.77
C GLY A 656 -18.91 -19.73 5.08
N LEU A 657 -19.85 -20.40 5.75
CA LEU A 657 -21.13 -20.79 5.15
C LEU A 657 -22.19 -19.68 5.12
N LEU A 658 -22.33 -18.90 6.20
CA LEU A 658 -23.46 -17.98 6.36
C LEU A 658 -23.16 -16.55 5.90
N VAL A 659 -21.90 -16.16 5.88
CA VAL A 659 -21.48 -14.78 5.52
C VAL A 659 -20.64 -14.82 4.25
N ASP A 660 -19.62 -15.68 4.23
CA ASP A 660 -18.58 -15.59 3.22
C ASP A 660 -19.05 -16.06 1.84
N ILE A 661 -19.76 -17.19 1.74
CA ILE A 661 -20.29 -17.70 0.47
C ILE A 661 -21.35 -16.76 -0.13
N PRO A 662 -22.42 -16.35 0.58
CA PRO A 662 -23.41 -15.44 0.00
C PRO A 662 -22.84 -14.08 -0.38
N LEU A 663 -21.89 -13.55 0.40
CA LEU A 663 -21.22 -12.28 0.09
C LEU A 663 -20.31 -12.42 -1.13
N ALA A 664 -19.56 -13.51 -1.26
CA ALA A 664 -18.72 -13.77 -2.44
C ALA A 664 -19.56 -13.92 -3.72
N VAL A 665 -20.73 -14.58 -3.64
CA VAL A 665 -21.68 -14.64 -4.76
C VAL A 665 -22.23 -13.26 -5.10
N THR A 666 -22.63 -12.48 -4.09
CA THR A 666 -23.15 -11.12 -4.27
C THR A 666 -22.12 -10.24 -4.98
N GLU A 667 -20.92 -10.11 -4.40
CA GLU A 667 -19.85 -9.27 -4.94
C GLU A 667 -19.33 -9.78 -6.28
N GLY A 668 -19.20 -11.09 -6.45
CA GLY A 668 -18.80 -11.70 -7.72
C GLY A 668 -19.75 -11.35 -8.86
N LEU A 669 -21.07 -11.42 -8.61
CA LEU A 669 -22.08 -11.03 -9.60
C LEU A 669 -22.08 -9.52 -9.87
N ARG A 670 -21.88 -8.68 -8.85
CA ARG A 670 -21.73 -7.23 -9.04
C ARG A 670 -20.52 -6.87 -9.88
N ALA A 671 -19.46 -7.67 -9.82
CA ALA A 671 -18.20 -7.42 -10.52
C ALA A 671 -18.21 -7.84 -12.00
N VAL A 672 -19.15 -8.69 -12.43
CA VAL A 672 -19.24 -9.21 -13.81
C VAL A 672 -19.24 -8.11 -14.89
N PRO A 673 -19.92 -6.97 -14.73
CA PRO A 673 -19.87 -5.88 -15.72
C PRO A 673 -18.47 -5.36 -16.04
N ASN A 674 -17.53 -5.41 -15.08
CA ASN A 674 -16.15 -5.01 -15.33
C ASN A 674 -15.47 -5.86 -16.42
N LEU A 675 -15.88 -7.13 -16.61
CA LEU A 675 -15.28 -8.04 -17.58
C LEU A 675 -15.48 -7.63 -19.04
N TYR A 676 -16.46 -6.76 -19.31
CA TYR A 676 -16.75 -6.24 -20.65
C TYR A 676 -16.74 -4.71 -20.73
N GLY A 677 -16.03 -4.08 -19.77
CA GLY A 677 -15.67 -2.65 -19.79
C GLY A 677 -16.66 -1.71 -19.12
N ASP A 678 -17.69 -2.21 -18.44
CA ASP A 678 -18.67 -1.39 -17.73
C ASP A 678 -18.21 -1.02 -16.32
N GLN A 679 -18.66 0.15 -15.83
CA GLN A 679 -18.35 0.64 -14.49
C GLN A 679 -19.31 0.05 -13.45
N VAL A 680 -18.76 -0.56 -12.41
CA VAL A 680 -19.52 -1.06 -11.26
C VAL A 680 -19.57 0.02 -10.17
N LYS A 681 -20.78 0.39 -9.75
CA LYS A 681 -20.97 1.38 -8.70
C LYS A 681 -20.61 0.77 -7.34
N LYS A 682 -19.64 1.40 -6.65
CA LYS A 682 -19.27 1.09 -5.27
C LYS A 682 -20.41 1.46 -4.32
N HIS A 683 -20.60 0.67 -3.26
CA HIS A 683 -21.58 0.93 -2.21
C HIS A 683 -20.92 1.52 -0.96
N ASP A 684 -21.72 1.96 0.01
CA ASP A 684 -21.20 2.43 1.30
C ASP A 684 -20.62 1.27 2.12
N ALA A 685 -19.69 1.56 3.03
CA ALA A 685 -19.11 0.61 3.95
C ALA A 685 -20.16 -0.07 4.86
N VAL A 686 -20.07 -1.40 5.00
CA VAL A 686 -20.83 -2.15 6.01
C VAL A 686 -20.04 -2.15 7.32
N GLU A 687 -20.37 -1.28 8.27
CA GLU A 687 -19.69 -1.19 9.58
C GLU A 687 -20.34 -2.05 10.68
N GLY A 688 -21.63 -2.38 10.53
CA GLY A 688 -22.40 -3.20 11.45
C GLY A 688 -23.78 -3.53 10.89
N PHE A 689 -24.67 -4.10 11.71
CA PHE A 689 -25.98 -4.57 11.22
C PHE A 689 -26.82 -3.47 10.55
N ARG A 690 -26.93 -2.30 11.20
CA ARG A 690 -27.75 -1.19 10.67
C ARG A 690 -27.22 -0.65 9.34
N SER A 691 -25.91 -0.47 9.21
CA SER A 691 -25.30 -0.07 7.94
C SER A 691 -25.46 -1.17 6.90
N GLY A 692 -25.35 -2.46 7.27
CA GLY A 692 -25.59 -3.60 6.37
C GLY A 692 -27.00 -3.60 5.77
N VAL A 693 -28.03 -3.36 6.59
CA VAL A 693 -29.41 -3.20 6.13
C VAL A 693 -29.56 -1.97 5.22
N SER A 694 -28.93 -0.85 5.57
CA SER A 694 -28.95 0.35 4.75
C SER A 694 -28.28 0.12 3.38
N VAL A 695 -27.13 -0.53 3.34
CA VAL A 695 -26.40 -0.87 2.11
C VAL A 695 -27.25 -1.77 1.25
N ALA A 696 -27.78 -2.86 1.81
CA ALA A 696 -28.71 -3.77 1.13
C ALA A 696 -29.87 -3.07 0.44
N GLY A 697 -30.56 -2.16 1.13
CA GLY A 697 -31.68 -1.42 0.55
C GLY A 697 -31.26 -0.50 -0.61
N LYS A 698 -30.17 0.26 -0.42
CA LYS A 698 -29.66 1.17 -1.46
C LYS A 698 -29.18 0.40 -2.71
N THR A 699 -28.43 -0.68 -2.50
CA THR A 699 -27.86 -1.48 -3.60
C THR A 699 -28.96 -2.25 -4.32
N PHE A 700 -29.95 -2.79 -3.60
CA PHE A 700 -31.09 -3.47 -4.22
C PHE A 700 -31.82 -2.56 -5.22
N CYS A 701 -32.24 -1.36 -4.78
CA CYS A 701 -32.95 -0.42 -5.65
C CYS A 701 -32.10 0.00 -6.85
N HIS A 702 -30.81 0.26 -6.61
CA HIS A 702 -29.90 0.71 -7.66
C HIS A 702 -29.62 -0.37 -8.70
N ASP A 703 -29.27 -1.58 -8.25
CA ASP A 703 -28.81 -2.66 -9.13
C ASP A 703 -30.00 -3.30 -9.87
N MET A 704 -31.20 -3.35 -9.26
CA MET A 704 -32.45 -3.70 -9.96
C MET A 704 -32.79 -2.70 -11.06
N LYS A 705 -32.70 -1.39 -10.75
CA LYS A 705 -32.93 -0.34 -11.76
C LYS A 705 -31.91 -0.46 -12.89
N GLY A 706 -30.62 -0.55 -12.56
CA GLY A 706 -29.53 -0.70 -13.52
C GLY A 706 -29.73 -1.91 -14.43
N GLY A 707 -29.98 -3.09 -13.85
CA GLY A 707 -30.22 -4.32 -14.63
C GLY A 707 -31.36 -4.18 -15.64
N LEU A 708 -32.46 -3.52 -15.28
CA LEU A 708 -33.59 -3.28 -16.20
C LEU A 708 -33.27 -2.23 -17.26
N THR A 709 -32.59 -1.14 -16.90
CA THR A 709 -32.31 -0.04 -17.83
C THR A 709 -31.18 -0.36 -18.80
N ASP A 710 -30.20 -1.17 -18.39
CA ASP A 710 -28.98 -1.47 -19.14
C ASP A 710 -29.26 -2.21 -20.45
N ILE A 711 -30.33 -3.01 -20.49
CA ILE A 711 -30.81 -3.62 -21.74
C ILE A 711 -31.05 -2.55 -22.81
N PHE A 712 -31.73 -1.47 -22.45
CA PHE A 712 -32.06 -0.41 -23.40
C PHE A 712 -30.86 0.51 -23.63
N VAL A 713 -30.14 0.86 -22.56
CA VAL A 713 -28.99 1.77 -22.62
C VAL A 713 -27.88 1.19 -23.49
N HIS A 714 -27.41 -0.03 -23.23
CA HIS A 714 -26.33 -0.64 -24.01
C HIS A 714 -26.74 -0.95 -25.44
N THR A 715 -27.98 -1.37 -25.68
CA THR A 715 -28.48 -1.60 -27.04
C THR A 715 -28.50 -0.29 -27.83
N TYR A 716 -28.92 0.82 -27.21
CA TYR A 716 -28.95 2.12 -27.84
C TYR A 716 -27.55 2.69 -28.09
N THR A 717 -26.66 2.68 -27.09
CA THR A 717 -25.29 3.18 -27.24
C THR A 717 -24.49 2.33 -28.23
N GLY A 718 -24.57 1.00 -28.12
CA GLY A 718 -23.96 0.10 -29.09
C GLY A 718 -24.50 0.33 -30.50
N LYS A 719 -25.81 0.54 -30.68
CA LYS A 719 -26.39 0.89 -31.99
C LYS A 719 -25.83 2.20 -32.55
N LYS A 720 -25.63 3.19 -31.69
CA LYS A 720 -25.07 4.49 -32.08
C LYS A 720 -23.60 4.39 -32.51
N GLU A 721 -22.84 3.49 -31.89
CA GLU A 721 -21.40 3.33 -32.12
C GLU A 721 -21.07 2.41 -33.31
N GLU A 722 -21.73 1.25 -33.43
CA GLU A 722 -21.40 0.23 -34.45
C GLU A 722 -22.63 -0.24 -35.26
N GLY A 723 -23.73 0.52 -35.28
CA GLY A 723 -24.93 0.19 -36.04
C GLY A 723 -25.59 -1.12 -35.56
N ALA A 724 -26.02 -1.98 -36.49
CA ALA A 724 -26.74 -3.22 -36.13
C ALA A 724 -25.88 -4.20 -35.32
N LEU A 725 -24.56 -4.28 -35.59
CA LEU A 725 -23.64 -5.14 -34.85
C LEU A 725 -23.49 -4.67 -33.40
N GLY A 726 -23.35 -3.35 -33.20
CA GLY A 726 -23.28 -2.78 -31.87
C GLY A 726 -24.60 -2.87 -31.11
N ALA A 727 -25.75 -2.82 -31.80
CA ALA A 727 -27.05 -3.08 -31.17
C ALA A 727 -27.13 -4.51 -30.62
N ALA A 728 -26.65 -5.50 -31.37
CA ALA A 728 -26.63 -6.90 -30.93
C ALA A 728 -25.64 -7.12 -29.76
N LYS A 729 -24.43 -6.56 -29.85
CA LYS A 729 -23.45 -6.57 -28.73
C LYS A 729 -24.02 -5.89 -27.48
N GLY A 730 -24.66 -4.75 -27.66
CA GLY A 730 -25.31 -3.96 -26.61
C GLY A 730 -26.45 -4.72 -25.93
N LEU A 731 -27.29 -5.39 -26.70
CA LEU A 731 -28.34 -6.27 -26.18
C LEU A 731 -27.74 -7.43 -25.37
N GLY A 732 -26.67 -8.06 -25.88
CA GLY A 732 -25.95 -9.11 -25.16
C GLY A 732 -25.40 -8.63 -23.80
N LYS A 733 -24.71 -7.48 -23.78
CA LYS A 733 -24.23 -6.85 -22.53
C LYS A 733 -25.38 -6.54 -21.58
N GLY A 734 -26.47 -5.98 -22.10
CA GLY A 734 -27.66 -5.63 -21.34
C GLY A 734 -28.36 -6.83 -20.68
N VAL A 735 -28.49 -7.96 -21.39
CA VAL A 735 -29.06 -9.20 -20.83
C VAL A 735 -28.17 -9.76 -19.72
N VAL A 736 -26.85 -9.78 -19.94
CA VAL A 736 -25.88 -10.19 -18.91
C VAL A 736 -25.97 -9.27 -17.68
N SER A 737 -26.07 -7.95 -17.89
CA SER A 737 -26.24 -6.98 -16.81
C SER A 737 -27.55 -7.19 -16.04
N LEU A 738 -28.67 -7.44 -16.72
CA LEU A 738 -29.95 -7.75 -16.07
C LEU A 738 -29.82 -8.96 -15.14
N VAL A 739 -29.29 -10.08 -15.64
CA VAL A 739 -29.16 -11.32 -14.85
C VAL A 739 -28.23 -11.10 -13.67
N THR A 740 -27.06 -10.52 -13.91
CA THR A 740 -26.03 -10.37 -12.87
C THR A 740 -26.41 -9.34 -11.82
N LYS A 741 -26.87 -8.15 -12.21
CA LYS A 741 -27.24 -7.08 -11.27
C LYS A 741 -28.51 -7.40 -10.47
N SER A 742 -29.53 -8.02 -11.06
CA SER A 742 -30.75 -8.40 -10.32
C SER A 742 -30.50 -9.54 -9.33
N THR A 743 -29.66 -10.52 -9.70
CA THR A 743 -29.26 -11.60 -8.80
C THR A 743 -28.40 -11.05 -7.67
N ALA A 744 -27.41 -10.21 -7.98
CA ALA A 744 -26.61 -9.51 -6.97
C ALA A 744 -27.49 -8.68 -6.01
N ALA A 745 -28.46 -7.92 -6.53
CA ALA A 745 -29.40 -7.15 -5.72
C ALA A 745 -30.15 -8.04 -4.72
N THR A 746 -30.65 -9.18 -5.18
CA THR A 746 -31.43 -10.13 -4.36
C THR A 746 -30.58 -10.77 -3.28
N PHE A 747 -29.37 -11.26 -3.63
CA PHE A 747 -28.45 -11.82 -2.64
C PHE A 747 -27.94 -10.75 -1.66
N GLY A 748 -27.75 -9.51 -2.12
CA GLY A 748 -27.37 -8.33 -1.33
C GLY A 748 -28.29 -8.06 -0.14
N LEU A 749 -29.60 -8.35 -0.28
CA LEU A 749 -30.58 -8.20 0.82
C LEU A 749 -30.29 -9.12 2.01
N VAL A 750 -29.56 -10.21 1.80
CA VAL A 750 -29.20 -11.18 2.85
C VAL A 750 -27.73 -11.02 3.23
N SER A 751 -26.83 -10.86 2.25
CA SER A 751 -25.39 -10.86 2.47
C SER A 751 -24.89 -9.63 3.22
N TYR A 752 -25.36 -8.41 2.89
CA TYR A 752 -24.90 -7.19 3.58
C TYR A 752 -25.39 -7.10 5.04
N PRO A 753 -26.65 -7.44 5.39
CA PRO A 753 -27.06 -7.52 6.79
C PRO A 753 -26.31 -8.61 7.56
N ALA A 754 -26.10 -9.79 6.96
CA ALA A 754 -25.33 -10.88 7.59
C ALA A 754 -23.87 -10.49 7.85
N GLN A 755 -23.23 -9.83 6.87
CA GLN A 755 -21.90 -9.22 7.03
C GLN A 755 -21.90 -8.18 8.17
N GLY A 756 -22.95 -7.36 8.24
CA GLY A 756 -23.14 -6.39 9.32
C GLY A 756 -23.29 -7.03 10.71
N ILE A 757 -24.02 -8.16 10.82
CA ILE A 757 -24.13 -8.94 12.07
C ILE A 757 -22.75 -9.48 12.45
N TYR A 758 -22.04 -10.10 11.51
CA TYR A 758 -20.71 -10.63 11.74
C TYR A 758 -19.74 -9.55 12.24
N ARG A 759 -19.69 -8.39 11.58
CA ARG A 759 -18.86 -7.25 12.02
C ARG A 759 -19.26 -6.75 13.40
N SER A 760 -20.55 -6.74 13.73
CA SER A 760 -21.05 -6.35 15.05
C SER A 760 -20.59 -7.33 16.14
N ILE A 761 -20.63 -8.64 15.86
CA ILE A 761 -20.16 -9.69 16.77
C ILE A 761 -18.64 -9.61 16.93
N TRP A 762 -17.91 -9.55 15.81
CA TRP A 762 -16.45 -9.45 15.80
C TRP A 762 -15.96 -8.23 16.59
N SER A 763 -16.57 -7.07 16.36
CA SER A 763 -16.24 -5.85 17.10
C SER A 763 -16.55 -5.96 18.60
N ALA A 764 -17.51 -6.79 19.01
CA ALA A 764 -17.84 -7.02 20.40
C ALA A 764 -16.89 -8.01 21.08
N THR A 765 -16.43 -9.04 20.36
CA THR A 765 -15.51 -10.05 20.87
C THR A 765 -14.05 -9.60 20.87
N ASN A 766 -13.63 -8.79 19.89
CA ASN A 766 -12.26 -8.29 19.74
C ASN A 766 -12.12 -6.83 20.19
N ASP A 767 -12.64 -6.54 21.38
CA ASP A 767 -12.69 -5.19 21.94
C ASP A 767 -11.38 -4.78 22.68
N LYS A 768 -10.58 -5.76 23.14
CA LYS A 768 -9.43 -5.54 24.04
C LYS A 768 -8.45 -4.47 23.55
N THR A 769 -7.99 -4.56 22.30
CA THR A 769 -7.07 -3.59 21.72
C THR A 769 -7.67 -2.18 21.68
N ARG A 770 -8.95 -2.05 21.33
CA ARG A 770 -9.65 -0.76 21.29
C ARG A 770 -9.75 -0.12 22.67
N ARG A 771 -10.04 -0.90 23.72
CA ARG A 771 -10.03 -0.39 25.10
C ARG A 771 -8.64 0.04 25.53
N SER A 772 -7.61 -0.75 25.22
CA SER A 772 -6.23 -0.38 25.53
C SER A 772 -5.83 0.96 24.88
N ILE A 773 -6.17 1.20 23.62
CA ILE A 773 -5.92 2.50 22.96
C ILE A 773 -6.62 3.66 23.70
N GLU A 774 -7.86 3.46 24.11
CA GLU A 774 -8.62 4.46 24.85
C GLU A 774 -8.02 4.73 26.24
N ASP A 775 -7.48 3.72 26.91
CA ASP A 775 -6.77 3.86 28.18
C ASP A 775 -5.46 4.64 28.00
N GLU A 776 -4.65 4.31 26.98
CA GLU A 776 -3.41 5.05 26.66
C GLU A 776 -3.68 6.52 26.33
N LYS A 777 -4.78 6.82 25.62
CA LYS A 777 -5.19 8.22 25.35
C LYS A 777 -5.52 8.98 26.64
N LEU A 778 -6.13 8.33 27.62
CA LEU A 778 -6.45 8.93 28.91
C LEU A 778 -5.20 9.11 29.78
N LEU A 779 -4.28 8.13 29.78
CA LEU A 779 -2.98 8.23 30.45
C LEU A 779 -2.15 9.37 29.88
N GLU A 780 -2.16 9.55 28.56
CA GLU A 780 -1.52 10.70 27.92
C GLU A 780 -2.21 12.01 28.30
N GLY A 781 -3.55 12.05 28.34
CA GLY A 781 -4.29 13.22 28.81
C GLY A 781 -3.92 13.62 30.24
N ASP A 782 -3.80 12.64 31.13
CA ASP A 782 -3.36 12.83 32.52
C ASP A 782 -1.96 13.45 32.60
N TRP A 783 -1.03 12.96 31.78
CA TRP A 783 0.32 13.48 31.69
C TRP A 783 0.35 14.92 31.14
N MET A 784 -0.43 15.22 30.10
CA MET A 784 -0.53 16.58 29.55
C MET A 784 -1.06 17.59 30.59
N VAL A 785 -2.07 17.21 31.38
CA VAL A 785 -2.61 18.05 32.46
C VAL A 785 -1.60 18.27 33.59
N SER A 786 -0.74 17.29 33.88
CA SER A 786 0.29 17.43 34.91
C SER A 786 1.41 18.39 34.48
N MET A 787 1.73 18.43 33.18
CA MET A 787 2.80 19.22 32.59
C MET A 787 2.43 20.66 32.26
N SER A 788 1.16 20.97 31.94
CA SER A 788 0.75 22.34 31.61
C SER A 788 -0.19 22.96 32.66
N PRO A 789 0.21 24.06 33.33
CA PRO A 789 -0.65 24.78 34.27
C PRO A 789 -1.94 25.32 33.66
N SER A 790 -1.96 25.57 32.34
CA SER A 790 -3.14 26.11 31.64
C SER A 790 -4.36 25.22 31.79
N TRP A 791 -4.18 23.90 31.75
CA TRP A 791 -5.28 22.95 31.95
C TRP A 791 -5.83 23.01 33.36
N LYS A 792 -4.98 23.21 34.39
CA LYS A 792 -5.41 23.22 35.80
C LYS A 792 -6.35 24.38 36.13
N MET A 793 -6.18 25.54 35.49
CA MET A 793 -7.01 26.72 35.76
C MET A 793 -8.41 26.62 35.13
N ASP A 794 -8.61 25.71 34.17
CA ASP A 794 -9.82 25.63 33.34
C ASP A 794 -10.76 24.45 33.68
N HIS A 795 -10.47 23.70 34.75
CA HIS A 795 -11.24 22.49 35.10
C HIS A 795 -12.73 22.76 35.33
N ALA A 796 -13.07 23.87 35.99
CA ALA A 796 -14.45 24.22 36.29
C ALA A 796 -15.23 24.59 35.02
N ALA A 797 -14.63 25.36 34.12
CA ALA A 797 -15.27 25.76 32.87
C ALA A 797 -15.44 24.57 31.93
N ILE A 798 -14.45 23.67 31.81
CA ILE A 798 -14.58 22.44 31.01
C ILE A 798 -15.78 21.59 31.49
N VAL A 799 -15.99 21.51 32.80
CA VAL A 799 -17.12 20.78 33.38
C VAL A 799 -18.46 21.46 33.07
N GLU A 800 -18.52 22.79 33.17
CA GLU A 800 -19.70 23.59 32.85
C GLU A 800 -20.06 23.52 31.35
N ASP A 801 -19.06 23.69 30.48
CA ASP A 801 -19.19 23.56 29.01
C ASP A 801 -19.69 22.17 28.63
N PHE A 802 -19.21 21.12 29.28
CA PHE A 802 -19.69 19.76 29.03
C PHE A 802 -21.18 19.61 29.39
N ASP A 803 -21.61 20.17 30.51
CA ASP A 803 -23.02 20.15 30.92
C ASP A 803 -23.90 20.95 29.93
N GLY A 804 -23.40 22.08 29.40
CA GLY A 804 -24.04 22.87 28.34
C GLY A 804 -24.14 22.15 26.99
N LEU A 805 -23.07 21.50 26.53
CA LEU A 805 -23.03 20.68 25.32
C LEU A 805 -23.95 19.46 25.42
N ARG A 806 -24.13 18.92 26.62
CA ARG A 806 -25.09 17.84 26.90
C ARG A 806 -26.54 18.36 26.91
N GLY A 807 -26.79 19.55 27.46
CA GLY A 807 -28.12 20.16 27.61
C GLY A 807 -28.72 20.67 26.30
N THR A 808 -27.93 21.33 25.45
CA THR A 808 -28.39 21.92 24.16
C THR A 808 -28.80 20.90 23.10
N ARG A 809 -28.40 19.62 23.25
CA ARG A 809 -28.79 18.53 22.34
C ARG A 809 -29.84 17.60 22.96
N GLY A 810 -30.40 17.95 24.11
CA GLY A 810 -31.44 17.19 24.83
C GLY A 810 -32.89 17.53 24.45
N GLY A 811 -33.11 18.60 23.68
CA GLY A 811 -34.43 19.00 23.14
C GLY A 811 -34.85 18.23 21.90
#